data_AF-A0AA87Y1V7-F1
#
_entry.id   AF-A0AA87Y1V7-F1
#
_cell.length_a   1.000
_cell.length_b   1.000
_cell.length_c   1.000
_cell.angle_alpha   90.00
_cell.angle_beta   90.00
_cell.angle_gamma   90.00
#
_symmetry.space_group_name_H-M   'P 1'
#
loop_
_entity.id
_entity.type
_entity.pdbx_description
1 polymer ?
#
loop_
_entity_poly.entity_id
_entity_poly.type
_entity_poly.pdbx_seq_one_letter_code
_entity_poly.pdbx_strand_id
1 'polypeptide(L)'
;MTGCVPALKLTGESFMSLGTTPRSVLRATPLLLALLAQQGYAAVVNGTPGTAGTNGSAAGQPGGAGGAGGAANATHTPTGTVPARAEAKGGAGGAGGVGGAGANGGVGGDGGAAQAVANSAPASGAATAVALATGGKGGVGGAGGAQGGIDGNGGAGASATAQASGVAAGAGAVDVTATATGGTGGAAGAVAGGAGGQAGASASGRSVSGPVRVAATATGGVGGESARGTSGNGAAVQLNNAVTGSTTGQLTLQQTAVGGGGGSGGVRYKQDAGAGGRGGDASSTLALSDGRASGLTVGVKAEGGYGGGAANGIAASGGNATASLQLTSTVARAAVSGTVTATGGIGGATGNRGAAGAGGTAQAELLLRGQGDVTGRLSAKGGDAGDGTANAASATGGSATGRLDIVATGTVDASSVVTGGQARFQQPKPGNGASGASATSDLRARSTGGKNVTVVHKAEARDGSDAAGSGYVGGRGGDVQVTTTAVSNGGYVQGDITATAGTGGAGYMGARNGDGGNAIATINSGADSTGIVDLRQTAVGGGGRTGGNGTSIVEVLNSKSSLLFLMSSAYAGSGTIAGSANAVARGSNATNASVTVQAKAFGRNVGARLNVAASGVSATGHVNVIGMATGSSGVNGGSVRLVDAVSGSTAGKLWLTQTAVGGSADDNDVSLGAGGAAESLLTLQDTKAREILVKVRSTGGRTGEQDRSSEDTTGGGGNAHSALVLSTTAATTTAAVVEATGGAAASARARRAPGGSALAELTLAGNGALDGRATATGGSAETFAALAPAVAGGGDATARARVEGNSTVLVTSTAKAGNGNQARLIDGVSIGARAVSEAVGRSTGTAAVTAAATASGGYGGWYEHAARGGDAVATASATSRGAATALASARGGIKLGDAPAGNGQATATSISTGGPSTATAEASGLRADALARAEGASGSATARSTANWDYLMNVTTAATAQVAGGATVATSAEVGTAIPTLAVPSDVQAASYATALPGGTAMLAGAPLLGAGTQGASYSGTGVLEYETSASFSVYAGGDRYLTLGLLGADGSGTGLTQLDLTLTIKGNTLFAHTFTSLDDAMTFFDDGTFALGKLELGYQDVVLTAGYTFAGPAGFAFNYALSVSAVPEPGTWMLLLCGLGLIAARAHRQRQEA
;
A
#
# COMPACT_ATOMS: atom_id res chain seq x y z
N MET A 1 -92.54 -52.71 42.06
CA MET A 1 -93.04 -54.07 42.38
C MET A 1 -91.83 -54.99 42.52
N THR A 2 -91.91 -55.99 43.40
CA THR A 2 -91.20 -57.30 43.37
C THR A 2 -89.83 -57.41 42.67
N GLY A 3 -88.74 -57.86 43.32
CA GLY A 3 -88.61 -58.33 44.71
C GLY A 3 -87.40 -59.25 44.90
N CYS A 4 -87.23 -59.70 46.15
CA CYS A 4 -86.34 -60.75 46.67
C CYS A 4 -84.80 -60.63 46.51
N VAL A 5 -83.93 -60.79 47.55
CA VAL A 5 -83.89 -61.69 48.74
C VAL A 5 -83.15 -63.02 48.38
N PRO A 6 -82.21 -63.55 49.22
CA PRO A 6 -80.77 -63.20 49.09
C PRO A 6 -79.87 -64.42 49.46
N ALA A 7 -78.79 -64.19 50.23
CA ALA A 7 -78.17 -65.15 51.17
C ALA A 7 -77.36 -66.31 50.53
N LEU A 8 -76.60 -67.14 51.27
CA LEU A 8 -76.39 -67.36 52.72
C LEU A 8 -74.92 -67.87 52.86
N LYS A 9 -74.00 -67.24 53.61
CA LYS A 9 -73.68 -67.45 55.05
C LYS A 9 -73.29 -68.90 55.40
N LEU A 10 -72.18 -69.07 56.16
CA LEU A 10 -71.93 -70.00 57.31
C LEU A 10 -70.41 -70.28 57.43
N THR A 11 -69.72 -69.67 58.42
CA THR A 11 -69.20 -70.26 59.71
C THR A 11 -67.98 -71.16 59.52
N GLY A 12 -66.93 -71.21 60.35
CA GLY A 12 -66.55 -70.83 61.72
C GLY A 12 -65.17 -71.51 61.96
N GLU A 13 -64.41 -71.43 63.06
CA GLU A 13 -64.54 -70.83 64.40
C GLU A 13 -63.14 -70.47 64.97
N SER A 14 -63.11 -69.65 66.04
CA SER A 14 -62.18 -69.57 67.21
C SER A 14 -60.71 -70.07 67.11
N PHE A 15 -59.66 -69.29 67.46
CA PHE A 15 -59.34 -68.79 68.82
C PHE A 15 -58.30 -67.63 68.84
N MET A 16 -58.02 -67.06 70.02
CA MET A 16 -57.28 -65.79 70.23
C MET A 16 -55.74 -65.81 70.04
N SER A 17 -55.18 -64.68 69.56
CA SER A 17 -53.96 -64.05 70.13
C SER A 17 -53.88 -62.55 69.74
N LEU A 18 -52.98 -61.80 70.39
CA LEU A 18 -52.90 -60.32 70.43
C LEU A 18 -52.67 -59.64 69.06
N GLY A 19 -53.17 -58.39 68.91
CA GLY A 19 -52.64 -57.44 67.93
C GLY A 19 -53.64 -56.39 67.41
N THR A 20 -53.57 -55.16 67.90
CA THR A 20 -54.38 -54.02 67.43
C THR A 20 -53.98 -53.50 66.04
N THR A 21 -54.90 -53.44 65.08
CA THR A 21 -54.88 -52.46 63.96
C THR A 21 -56.28 -52.11 63.46
N PRO A 22 -56.66 -50.82 63.33
CA PRO A 22 -57.90 -50.42 62.67
C PRO A 22 -57.69 -50.14 61.16
N ARG A 23 -58.68 -50.53 60.35
CA ARG A 23 -58.71 -50.31 58.90
C ARG A 23 -59.08 -48.86 58.55
N SER A 24 -58.24 -48.13 57.83
CA SER A 24 -58.63 -46.83 57.20
C SER A 24 -57.94 -46.46 55.87
N VAL A 25 -56.95 -47.22 55.40
CA VAL A 25 -56.05 -46.80 54.30
C VAL A 25 -56.66 -46.94 52.88
N LEU A 26 -57.67 -47.78 52.67
CA LEU A 26 -58.08 -48.23 51.33
C LEU A 26 -59.02 -47.31 50.51
N ARG A 27 -59.34 -46.09 50.98
CA ARG A 27 -60.14 -45.11 50.20
C ARG A 27 -59.35 -43.94 49.62
N ALA A 28 -58.08 -43.77 50.00
CA ALA A 28 -57.24 -42.69 49.50
C ALA A 28 -56.50 -43.05 48.20
N THR A 29 -56.32 -44.34 47.88
CA THR A 29 -55.46 -44.80 46.78
C THR A 29 -55.78 -44.23 45.38
N PRO A 30 -57.03 -44.17 44.87
CA PRO A 30 -57.27 -43.57 43.55
C PRO A 30 -57.06 -42.04 43.55
N LEU A 31 -57.33 -41.36 44.67
CA LEU A 31 -57.11 -39.92 44.79
C LEU A 31 -55.61 -39.59 44.91
N LEU A 32 -54.87 -40.37 45.68
CA LEU A 32 -53.42 -40.24 45.86
C LEU A 32 -52.67 -40.62 44.56
N LEU A 33 -53.14 -41.63 43.83
CA LEU A 33 -52.57 -42.03 42.55
C LEU A 33 -52.89 -41.03 41.43
N ALA A 34 -54.07 -40.41 41.42
CA ALA A 34 -54.39 -39.29 40.53
C ALA A 34 -53.54 -38.04 40.87
N LEU A 35 -53.38 -37.72 42.15
CA LEU A 35 -52.57 -36.60 42.63
C LEU A 35 -51.06 -36.80 42.37
N LEU A 36 -50.58 -38.05 42.36
CA LEU A 36 -49.22 -38.40 41.94
C LEU A 36 -49.06 -38.42 40.41
N ALA A 37 -50.07 -38.87 39.66
CA ALA A 37 -50.05 -38.88 38.19
C ALA A 37 -50.07 -37.46 37.58
N GLN A 38 -50.73 -36.49 38.24
CA GLN A 38 -50.74 -35.08 37.81
C GLN A 38 -49.37 -34.37 37.93
N GLN A 39 -48.41 -34.93 38.67
CA GLN A 39 -47.11 -34.28 38.93
C GLN A 39 -46.04 -34.59 37.87
N GLY A 40 -46.30 -35.53 36.96
CA GLY A 40 -45.30 -36.08 36.03
C GLY A 40 -45.45 -35.70 34.55
N TYR A 41 -46.58 -35.13 34.14
CA TYR A 41 -46.90 -34.88 32.72
C TYR A 41 -46.76 -33.41 32.33
N ALA A 42 -46.26 -33.17 31.12
CA ALA A 42 -46.22 -31.82 30.55
C ALA A 42 -47.65 -31.26 30.37
N ALA A 43 -47.87 -30.00 30.79
CA ALA A 43 -49.12 -29.31 30.51
C ALA A 43 -49.16 -28.93 29.02
N VAL A 44 -49.94 -29.66 28.22
CA VAL A 44 -50.13 -29.37 26.79
C VAL A 44 -51.56 -28.88 26.58
N VAL A 45 -51.72 -27.66 26.06
CA VAL A 45 -53.03 -27.04 25.80
C VAL A 45 -53.10 -26.59 24.35
N ASN A 46 -54.11 -27.09 23.63
CA ASN A 46 -54.42 -26.67 22.26
C ASN A 46 -55.73 -25.88 22.27
N GLY A 47 -55.74 -24.71 21.65
CA GLY A 47 -56.93 -23.91 21.45
C GLY A 47 -57.84 -24.51 20.39
N THR A 48 -59.16 -24.34 20.55
CA THR A 48 -60.15 -24.83 19.58
C THR A 48 -60.05 -24.08 18.25
N PRO A 49 -60.10 -24.75 17.08
CA PRO A 49 -60.25 -24.06 15.81
C PRO A 49 -61.51 -23.20 15.76
N GLY A 50 -61.43 -22.04 15.11
CA GLY A 50 -62.56 -21.17 14.84
C GLY A 50 -63.50 -21.76 13.79
N THR A 51 -64.80 -21.48 13.91
CA THR A 51 -65.82 -21.94 12.97
C THR A 51 -65.69 -21.24 11.62
N ALA A 52 -65.85 -21.97 10.51
CA ALA A 52 -65.92 -21.35 9.19
C ALA A 52 -67.17 -20.46 9.07
N GLY A 53 -67.04 -19.36 8.32
CA GLY A 53 -68.13 -18.46 7.99
C GLY A 53 -69.13 -19.09 7.02
N THR A 54 -70.40 -18.68 7.11
CA THR A 54 -71.47 -19.17 6.24
C THR A 54 -71.39 -18.56 4.84
N ASN A 55 -71.64 -19.37 3.81
CA ASN A 55 -71.68 -18.86 2.43
C ASN A 55 -72.96 -18.03 2.17
N GLY A 56 -72.81 -16.93 1.43
CA GLY A 56 -73.92 -16.12 0.93
C GLY A 56 -74.81 -16.93 0.00
N SER A 57 -76.02 -17.27 0.48
CA SER A 57 -76.91 -18.23 -0.18
C SER A 57 -77.82 -17.63 -1.25
N ALA A 58 -77.77 -16.31 -1.46
CA ALA A 58 -78.55 -15.57 -2.47
C ALA A 58 -77.72 -14.43 -3.07
N ALA A 59 -78.12 -13.91 -4.23
CA ALA A 59 -77.49 -12.73 -4.82
C ALA A 59 -77.54 -11.53 -3.85
N GLY A 60 -76.46 -10.75 -3.79
CA GLY A 60 -76.31 -9.63 -2.86
C GLY A 60 -75.97 -10.00 -1.42
N GLN A 61 -76.04 -11.28 -1.02
CA GLN A 61 -75.71 -11.69 0.36
C GLN A 61 -74.20 -11.88 0.54
N PRO A 62 -73.53 -11.13 1.44
CA PRO A 62 -72.11 -11.32 1.71
C PRO A 62 -71.85 -12.65 2.42
N GLY A 63 -70.62 -13.15 2.31
CA GLY A 63 -70.14 -14.27 3.10
C GLY A 63 -69.99 -13.88 4.57
N GLY A 64 -70.37 -14.79 5.48
CA GLY A 64 -70.15 -14.62 6.92
C GLY A 64 -68.66 -14.63 7.27
N ALA A 65 -68.27 -13.88 8.29
CA ALA A 65 -66.91 -13.91 8.81
C ALA A 65 -66.57 -15.28 9.43
N GLY A 66 -65.31 -15.69 9.34
CA GLY A 66 -64.78 -16.81 10.10
C GLY A 66 -64.69 -16.47 11.59
N GLY A 67 -65.02 -17.42 12.46
CA GLY A 67 -64.84 -17.28 13.90
C GLY A 67 -63.36 -17.28 14.29
N ALA A 68 -63.00 -16.56 15.34
CA ALA A 68 -61.63 -16.55 15.86
C ALA A 68 -61.25 -17.92 16.46
N GLY A 69 -59.95 -18.25 16.41
CA GLY A 69 -59.39 -19.40 17.11
C GLY A 69 -59.42 -19.23 18.63
N GLY A 70 -59.69 -20.31 19.35
CA GLY A 70 -59.65 -20.32 20.81
C GLY A 70 -58.22 -20.13 21.35
N ALA A 71 -58.08 -19.38 22.44
CA ALA A 71 -56.79 -19.21 23.10
C ALA A 71 -56.33 -20.50 23.80
N ALA A 72 -55.01 -20.65 23.97
CA ALA A 72 -54.39 -21.72 24.75
C ALA A 72 -53.55 -21.14 25.88
N ASN A 73 -53.80 -21.56 27.11
CA ASN A 73 -52.98 -21.22 28.28
C ASN A 73 -52.54 -22.49 28.99
N ALA A 74 -51.24 -22.81 28.90
CA ALA A 74 -50.63 -23.95 29.56
C ALA A 74 -49.75 -23.47 30.72
N THR A 75 -50.05 -23.90 31.95
CA THR A 75 -49.21 -23.65 33.12
C THR A 75 -48.80 -24.97 33.75
N HIS A 76 -47.50 -25.15 34.01
CA HIS A 76 -46.98 -26.32 34.71
C HIS A 76 -46.03 -25.89 35.84
N THR A 77 -46.34 -26.31 37.07
CA THR A 77 -45.52 -26.06 38.26
C THR A 77 -45.47 -27.34 39.10
N PRO A 78 -44.66 -28.34 38.70
CA PRO A 78 -44.56 -29.61 39.41
C PRO A 78 -43.84 -29.44 40.75
N THR A 79 -44.11 -30.36 41.67
CA THR A 79 -43.38 -30.46 42.93
C THR A 79 -42.28 -31.52 42.86
N GLY A 80 -41.17 -31.29 43.56
CA GLY A 80 -40.00 -32.18 43.51
C GLY A 80 -39.10 -31.97 42.28
N THR A 81 -38.35 -33.00 41.89
CA THR A 81 -37.30 -32.97 40.84
C THR A 81 -37.83 -33.13 39.41
N VAL A 82 -39.15 -33.15 39.20
CA VAL A 82 -39.72 -33.29 37.86
C VAL A 82 -39.49 -32.02 37.03
N PRO A 83 -39.05 -32.12 35.76
CA PRO A 83 -38.95 -30.98 34.87
C PRO A 83 -40.31 -30.31 34.63
N ALA A 84 -40.39 -28.99 34.86
CA ALA A 84 -41.54 -28.21 34.49
C ALA A 84 -41.59 -28.05 32.96
N ARG A 85 -42.63 -28.58 32.30
CA ARG A 85 -42.85 -28.41 30.86
C ARG A 85 -44.27 -27.94 30.57
N ALA A 86 -44.41 -26.78 29.94
CA ALA A 86 -45.67 -26.21 29.48
C ALA A 86 -45.63 -25.93 27.97
N GLU A 87 -46.68 -26.34 27.25
CA GLU A 87 -46.80 -26.19 25.80
C GLU A 87 -48.20 -25.68 25.44
N ALA A 88 -48.30 -24.50 24.83
CA ALA A 88 -49.55 -23.89 24.42
C ALA A 88 -49.57 -23.65 22.91
N LYS A 89 -50.61 -24.10 22.22
CA LYS A 89 -50.84 -23.87 20.78
C LYS A 89 -52.20 -23.23 20.58
N GLY A 90 -52.22 -21.99 20.11
CA GLY A 90 -53.48 -21.30 19.83
C GLY A 90 -54.27 -21.96 18.70
N GLY A 91 -55.60 -21.88 18.78
CA GLY A 91 -56.48 -22.42 17.74
C GLY A 91 -56.31 -21.66 16.42
N ALA A 92 -56.45 -22.32 15.28
CA ALA A 92 -56.51 -21.64 13.99
C ALA A 92 -57.82 -20.86 13.86
N GLY A 93 -57.79 -19.69 13.22
CA GLY A 93 -58.99 -18.94 12.85
C GLY A 93 -59.79 -19.63 11.74
N GLY A 94 -61.11 -19.50 11.78
CA GLY A 94 -62.00 -20.05 10.77
C GLY A 94 -61.87 -19.33 9.42
N ALA A 95 -62.07 -20.06 8.32
CA ALA A 95 -62.12 -19.45 6.99
C ALA A 95 -63.37 -18.55 6.86
N GLY A 96 -63.28 -17.47 6.09
CA GLY A 96 -64.43 -16.65 5.73
C GLY A 96 -65.35 -17.38 4.73
N GLY A 97 -66.65 -17.11 4.81
CA GLY A 97 -67.64 -17.67 3.88
C GLY A 97 -67.54 -17.05 2.48
N VAL A 98 -67.91 -17.81 1.45
CA VAL A 98 -67.98 -17.32 0.07
C VAL A 98 -69.16 -16.37 -0.10
N GLY A 99 -68.99 -15.26 -0.80
CA GLY A 99 -70.07 -14.31 -1.12
C GLY A 99 -71.07 -14.87 -2.12
N GLY A 100 -72.35 -14.52 -1.97
CA GLY A 100 -73.37 -14.73 -2.98
C GLY A 100 -73.15 -13.82 -4.20
N ALA A 101 -73.80 -14.11 -5.33
CA ALA A 101 -73.56 -13.37 -6.58
C ALA A 101 -73.66 -11.84 -6.41
N GLY A 102 -72.64 -11.10 -6.84
CA GLY A 102 -72.51 -9.64 -6.68
C GLY A 102 -72.09 -9.17 -5.28
N ALA A 103 -71.79 -10.07 -4.34
CA ALA A 103 -71.51 -9.75 -2.94
C ALA A 103 -70.13 -10.23 -2.46
N ASN A 104 -69.63 -9.60 -1.41
CA ASN A 104 -68.27 -9.80 -0.93
C ASN A 104 -68.12 -11.11 -0.14
N GLY A 105 -66.91 -11.69 -0.18
CA GLY A 105 -66.53 -12.78 0.70
C GLY A 105 -66.35 -12.32 2.14
N GLY A 106 -66.59 -13.22 3.09
CA GLY A 106 -66.38 -12.96 4.51
C GLY A 106 -64.90 -12.89 4.85
N VAL A 107 -64.53 -12.10 5.87
CA VAL A 107 -63.16 -12.08 6.38
C VAL A 107 -62.81 -13.41 7.07
N GLY A 108 -61.54 -13.82 6.98
CA GLY A 108 -61.02 -14.92 7.80
C GLY A 108 -60.95 -14.51 9.27
N GLY A 109 -61.23 -15.44 10.18
CA GLY A 109 -61.12 -15.19 11.62
C GLY A 109 -59.66 -15.13 12.07
N ASP A 110 -59.37 -14.38 13.12
CA ASP A 110 -58.02 -14.33 13.69
C ASP A 110 -57.64 -15.65 14.38
N GLY A 111 -56.34 -15.93 14.49
CA GLY A 111 -55.86 -17.04 15.31
C GLY A 111 -56.10 -16.82 16.82
N GLY A 112 -56.09 -17.89 17.59
CA GLY A 112 -56.10 -17.83 19.06
C GLY A 112 -54.72 -17.55 19.66
N ALA A 113 -54.64 -16.75 20.71
CA ALA A 113 -53.38 -16.49 21.41
C ALA A 113 -52.84 -17.71 22.17
N ALA A 114 -51.53 -17.77 22.41
CA ALA A 114 -50.88 -18.84 23.17
C ALA A 114 -50.01 -18.31 24.32
N GLN A 115 -50.24 -18.82 25.53
CA GLN A 115 -49.43 -18.54 26.72
C GLN A 115 -48.93 -19.85 27.34
N ALA A 116 -47.62 -19.99 27.53
CA ALA A 116 -46.99 -21.12 28.21
C ALA A 116 -46.17 -20.64 29.42
N VAL A 117 -46.41 -21.21 30.60
CA VAL A 117 -45.74 -20.86 31.86
C VAL A 117 -45.20 -22.12 32.53
N ALA A 118 -43.87 -22.22 32.71
CA ALA A 118 -43.22 -23.38 33.32
C ALA A 118 -42.35 -22.97 34.51
N ASN A 119 -42.68 -23.42 35.72
CA ASN A 119 -41.95 -23.08 36.95
C ASN A 119 -41.44 -24.34 37.65
N SER A 120 -40.13 -24.47 37.84
CA SER A 120 -39.50 -25.58 38.57
C SER A 120 -38.80 -25.06 39.82
N ALA A 121 -39.21 -25.55 40.99
CA ALA A 121 -38.64 -25.15 42.29
C ALA A 121 -38.40 -26.37 43.21
N PRO A 122 -37.53 -27.32 42.82
CA PRO A 122 -37.20 -28.49 43.63
C PRO A 122 -36.57 -28.11 44.98
N ALA A 123 -37.04 -28.77 46.05
CA ALA A 123 -36.44 -28.65 47.39
C ALA A 123 -35.00 -29.21 47.46
N SER A 124 -34.65 -30.14 46.56
CA SER A 124 -33.29 -30.67 46.38
C SER A 124 -33.12 -31.19 44.95
N GLY A 125 -31.89 -31.20 44.44
CA GLY A 125 -31.60 -31.61 43.05
C GLY A 125 -31.62 -30.46 42.03
N ALA A 126 -31.61 -30.81 40.74
CA ALA A 126 -31.57 -29.87 39.62
C ALA A 126 -32.97 -29.35 39.25
N ALA A 127 -33.06 -28.09 38.79
CA ALA A 127 -34.31 -27.46 38.37
C ALA A 127 -34.33 -27.27 36.85
N THR A 128 -35.31 -27.86 36.17
CA THR A 128 -35.46 -27.77 34.71
C THR A 128 -36.83 -27.20 34.37
N ALA A 129 -36.88 -26.14 33.56
CA ALA A 129 -38.13 -25.50 33.14
C ALA A 129 -38.15 -25.17 31.64
N VAL A 130 -39.20 -25.59 30.95
CA VAL A 130 -39.39 -25.44 29.50
C VAL A 130 -40.78 -24.92 29.19
N ALA A 131 -40.88 -23.72 28.64
CA ALA A 131 -42.13 -23.13 28.15
C ALA A 131 -42.10 -22.98 26.63
N LEU A 132 -43.12 -23.49 25.94
CA LEU A 132 -43.27 -23.43 24.49
C LEU A 132 -44.65 -22.85 24.12
N ALA A 133 -44.69 -21.68 23.49
CA ALA A 133 -45.92 -21.05 23.03
C ALA A 133 -45.93 -20.89 21.50
N THR A 134 -46.99 -21.31 20.83
CA THR A 134 -47.19 -21.13 19.39
C THR A 134 -48.55 -20.49 19.13
N GLY A 135 -48.56 -19.28 18.56
CA GLY A 135 -49.80 -18.56 18.24
C GLY A 135 -50.61 -19.27 17.16
N GLY A 136 -51.92 -19.18 17.25
CA GLY A 136 -52.84 -19.68 16.24
C GLY A 136 -52.67 -18.98 14.90
N LYS A 137 -52.83 -19.73 13.81
CA LYS A 137 -52.83 -19.16 12.45
C LYS A 137 -54.13 -18.40 12.17
N GLY A 138 -54.04 -17.30 11.43
CA GLY A 138 -55.22 -16.62 10.89
C GLY A 138 -55.94 -17.46 9.83
N GLY A 139 -57.26 -17.30 9.74
CA GLY A 139 -58.12 -17.94 8.76
C GLY A 139 -58.01 -17.31 7.37
N VAL A 140 -58.26 -18.10 6.32
CA VAL A 140 -58.25 -17.62 4.93
C VAL A 140 -59.50 -16.78 4.67
N GLY A 141 -59.36 -15.66 3.94
CA GLY A 141 -60.49 -14.85 3.50
C GLY A 141 -61.39 -15.59 2.51
N GLY A 142 -62.71 -15.43 2.64
CA GLY A 142 -63.69 -16.03 1.74
C GLY A 142 -63.65 -15.41 0.35
N ALA A 143 -63.97 -16.20 -0.68
CA ALA A 143 -64.03 -15.69 -2.05
C ALA A 143 -65.24 -14.77 -2.28
N GLY A 144 -65.09 -13.75 -3.11
CA GLY A 144 -66.19 -12.92 -3.61
C GLY A 144 -67.13 -13.71 -4.51
N GLY A 145 -68.41 -13.32 -4.53
CA GLY A 145 -69.40 -13.94 -5.40
C GLY A 145 -69.23 -13.58 -6.87
N ALA A 146 -69.70 -14.47 -7.75
CA ALA A 146 -69.73 -14.23 -9.20
C ALA A 146 -70.42 -12.91 -9.54
N GLN A 147 -70.01 -12.25 -10.63
CA GLN A 147 -70.53 -10.93 -11.07
C GLN A 147 -70.14 -9.73 -10.18
N GLY A 148 -68.95 -9.77 -9.54
CA GLY A 148 -68.26 -8.55 -9.08
C GLY A 148 -68.07 -8.39 -7.57
N GLY A 149 -68.32 -9.43 -6.76
CA GLY A 149 -67.97 -9.41 -5.35
C GLY A 149 -66.44 -9.40 -5.14
N ILE A 150 -65.96 -8.67 -4.13
CA ILE A 150 -64.55 -8.74 -3.71
C ILE A 150 -64.33 -9.84 -2.68
N ASP A 151 -63.11 -10.41 -2.65
CA ASP A 151 -62.73 -11.39 -1.63
C ASP A 151 -62.64 -10.74 -0.24
N GLY A 152 -62.77 -11.54 0.81
CA GLY A 152 -62.53 -11.13 2.19
C GLY A 152 -61.04 -11.09 2.54
N ASN A 153 -60.68 -10.26 3.52
CA ASN A 153 -59.31 -10.21 4.06
C ASN A 153 -58.97 -11.52 4.80
N GLY A 154 -57.68 -11.86 4.82
CA GLY A 154 -57.16 -12.94 5.67
C GLY A 154 -57.10 -12.49 7.14
N GLY A 155 -57.45 -13.38 8.06
CA GLY A 155 -57.38 -13.11 9.50
C GLY A 155 -55.93 -12.98 9.98
N ALA A 156 -55.70 -12.26 11.08
CA ALA A 156 -54.37 -12.09 11.65
C ALA A 156 -53.85 -13.37 12.32
N GLY A 157 -52.54 -13.58 12.27
CA GLY A 157 -51.85 -14.54 13.11
C GLY A 157 -51.79 -14.05 14.55
N ALA A 158 -51.90 -14.97 15.51
CA ALA A 158 -52.04 -14.61 16.92
C ALA A 158 -50.71 -14.52 17.68
N SER A 159 -50.71 -13.78 18.78
CA SER A 159 -49.54 -13.62 19.64
C SER A 159 -49.20 -14.89 20.44
N ALA A 160 -47.91 -15.09 20.70
CA ALA A 160 -47.37 -16.14 21.56
C ALA A 160 -46.52 -15.56 22.70
N THR A 161 -46.66 -16.13 23.91
CA THR A 161 -45.89 -15.72 25.09
C THR A 161 -45.41 -16.94 25.88
N ALA A 162 -44.10 -17.10 26.04
CA ALA A 162 -43.50 -18.19 26.81
C ALA A 162 -42.72 -17.64 28.02
N GLN A 163 -42.99 -18.18 29.21
CA GLN A 163 -42.34 -17.77 30.46
C GLN A 163 -41.82 -19.00 31.21
N ALA A 164 -40.54 -19.04 31.55
CA ALA A 164 -39.94 -20.18 32.25
C ALA A 164 -39.09 -19.73 33.46
N SER A 165 -39.21 -20.43 34.59
CA SER A 165 -38.43 -20.14 35.80
C SER A 165 -37.92 -21.41 36.46
N GLY A 166 -36.65 -21.40 36.87
CA GLY A 166 -35.99 -22.53 37.54
C GLY A 166 -35.23 -22.07 38.78
N VAL A 167 -35.53 -22.65 39.95
CA VAL A 167 -34.88 -22.35 41.23
C VAL A 167 -34.44 -23.63 41.93
N ALA A 168 -33.12 -23.87 42.00
CA ALA A 168 -32.55 -24.94 42.80
C ALA A 168 -32.16 -24.41 44.19
N ALA A 169 -32.66 -25.04 45.25
CA ALA A 169 -32.40 -24.63 46.64
C ALA A 169 -30.95 -24.86 47.13
N GLY A 170 -30.13 -25.57 46.35
CA GLY A 170 -28.74 -25.93 46.70
C GLY A 170 -27.80 -25.91 45.50
N ALA A 171 -26.87 -26.87 45.44
CA ALA A 171 -25.87 -26.99 44.37
C ALA A 171 -26.40 -27.59 43.05
N GLY A 172 -27.72 -27.75 42.90
CA GLY A 172 -28.33 -28.31 41.70
C GLY A 172 -28.09 -27.44 40.48
N ALA A 173 -27.85 -28.08 39.34
CA ALA A 173 -27.84 -27.40 38.04
C ALA A 173 -29.24 -26.83 37.72
N VAL A 174 -29.28 -25.75 36.95
CA VAL A 174 -30.53 -25.11 36.53
C VAL A 174 -30.50 -24.92 35.02
N ASP A 175 -31.50 -25.44 34.30
CA ASP A 175 -31.65 -25.25 32.85
C ASP A 175 -33.07 -24.77 32.52
N VAL A 176 -33.17 -23.56 31.98
CA VAL A 176 -34.44 -22.86 31.79
C VAL A 176 -34.54 -22.37 30.35
N THR A 177 -35.59 -22.78 29.63
CA THR A 177 -35.82 -22.40 28.23
C THR A 177 -37.24 -21.89 28.01
N ALA A 178 -37.38 -20.70 27.44
CA ALA A 178 -38.64 -20.15 26.97
C ALA A 178 -38.59 -19.92 25.46
N THR A 179 -39.54 -20.49 24.71
CA THR A 179 -39.63 -20.37 23.25
C THR A 179 -41.03 -19.94 22.84
N ALA A 180 -41.15 -18.82 22.14
CA ALA A 180 -42.42 -18.31 21.61
C ALA A 180 -42.36 -18.11 20.09
N THR A 181 -43.37 -18.60 19.38
CA THR A 181 -43.51 -18.44 17.93
C THR A 181 -44.87 -17.84 17.61
N GLY A 182 -44.90 -16.66 17.00
CA GLY A 182 -46.14 -16.01 16.58
C GLY A 182 -46.88 -16.79 15.50
N GLY A 183 -48.20 -16.70 15.50
CA GLY A 183 -49.04 -17.35 14.48
C GLY A 183 -48.85 -16.73 13.10
N THR A 184 -49.02 -17.53 12.04
CA THR A 184 -48.96 -16.99 10.67
C THR A 184 -50.25 -16.27 10.31
N GLY A 185 -50.17 -15.19 9.54
CA GLY A 185 -51.33 -14.54 8.96
C GLY A 185 -52.09 -15.44 7.98
N GLY A 186 -53.39 -15.22 7.87
CA GLY A 186 -54.26 -15.88 6.90
C GLY A 186 -54.12 -15.31 5.49
N ALA A 187 -54.27 -16.14 4.48
CA ALA A 187 -54.19 -15.73 3.08
C ALA A 187 -55.47 -15.00 2.61
N ALA A 188 -55.35 -14.17 1.57
CA ALA A 188 -56.44 -13.51 0.89
C ALA A 188 -56.32 -13.63 -0.65
N GLY A 189 -57.42 -13.51 -1.37
CA GLY A 189 -57.42 -13.47 -2.82
C GLY A 189 -57.10 -12.08 -3.36
N ALA A 190 -58.12 -11.25 -3.54
CA ALA A 190 -58.03 -9.93 -4.16
C ALA A 190 -57.71 -8.77 -3.20
N VAL A 191 -57.66 -9.02 -1.90
CA VAL A 191 -57.55 -7.99 -0.83
C VAL A 191 -56.41 -8.31 0.15
N ALA A 192 -56.35 -7.67 1.33
CA ALA A 192 -55.19 -7.75 2.20
C ALA A 192 -55.03 -9.12 2.87
N GLY A 193 -53.79 -9.65 2.83
CA GLY A 193 -53.39 -10.81 3.64
C GLY A 193 -53.23 -10.42 5.11
N GLY A 194 -53.53 -11.34 6.02
CA GLY A 194 -53.45 -11.08 7.46
C GLY A 194 -52.02 -10.86 7.94
N ALA A 195 -51.80 -10.00 8.93
CA ALA A 195 -50.47 -9.81 9.52
C ALA A 195 -50.01 -11.05 10.30
N GLY A 196 -48.70 -11.22 10.45
CA GLY A 196 -48.12 -12.20 11.38
C GLY A 196 -48.34 -11.82 12.84
N GLY A 197 -48.46 -12.83 13.71
CA GLY A 197 -48.62 -12.66 15.15
C GLY A 197 -47.32 -12.37 15.89
N GLN A 198 -47.39 -11.64 17.00
CA GLN A 198 -46.22 -11.24 17.79
C GLN A 198 -45.66 -12.41 18.63
N ALA A 199 -44.39 -12.34 19.05
CA ALA A 199 -43.80 -13.32 19.95
C ALA A 199 -42.98 -12.67 21.05
N GLY A 200 -43.14 -13.15 22.29
CA GLY A 200 -42.35 -12.76 23.44
C GLY A 200 -41.96 -13.97 24.29
N ALA A 201 -40.71 -14.03 24.72
CA ALA A 201 -40.20 -15.10 25.58
C ALA A 201 -39.40 -14.50 26.73
N SER A 202 -39.52 -15.06 27.94
CA SER A 202 -38.73 -14.64 29.11
C SER A 202 -38.36 -15.83 29.99
N ALA A 203 -37.13 -15.85 30.50
CA ALA A 203 -36.61 -16.96 31.29
C ALA A 203 -35.72 -16.49 32.47
N SER A 204 -35.82 -17.17 33.63
CA SER A 204 -35.02 -16.85 34.83
C SER A 204 -34.51 -18.09 35.56
N GLY A 205 -33.22 -18.12 35.93
CA GLY A 205 -32.60 -19.28 36.59
C GLY A 205 -31.80 -18.93 37.86
N ARG A 206 -31.98 -19.67 38.95
CA ARG A 206 -31.23 -19.47 40.21
C ARG A 206 -30.74 -20.78 40.81
N SER A 207 -29.43 -20.88 41.02
CA SER A 207 -28.79 -21.92 41.85
C SER A 207 -27.99 -21.25 42.97
N VAL A 208 -27.64 -22.00 44.02
CA VAL A 208 -26.71 -21.50 45.05
C VAL A 208 -25.28 -21.51 44.51
N SER A 209 -24.86 -22.67 43.97
CA SER A 209 -23.50 -22.92 43.48
C SER A 209 -23.42 -23.82 42.23
N GLY A 210 -24.53 -24.41 41.80
CA GLY A 210 -24.58 -25.20 40.56
C GLY A 210 -24.52 -24.31 39.31
N PRO A 211 -24.21 -24.87 38.14
CA PRO A 211 -24.25 -24.12 36.88
C PRO A 211 -25.70 -23.72 36.55
N VAL A 212 -25.86 -22.52 35.99
CA VAL A 212 -27.15 -21.96 35.59
C VAL A 212 -27.12 -21.67 34.09
N ARG A 213 -28.04 -22.27 33.34
CA ARG A 213 -28.26 -22.04 31.90
C ARG A 213 -29.67 -21.52 31.68
N VAL A 214 -29.80 -20.39 30.97
CA VAL A 214 -31.09 -19.72 30.74
C VAL A 214 -31.16 -19.24 29.29
N ALA A 215 -32.23 -19.62 28.59
CA ALA A 215 -32.45 -19.26 27.19
C ALA A 215 -33.86 -18.70 26.96
N ALA A 216 -33.97 -17.59 26.24
CA ALA A 216 -35.23 -17.07 25.72
C ALA A 216 -35.13 -16.86 24.20
N THR A 217 -36.06 -17.46 23.45
CA THR A 217 -36.14 -17.34 21.99
C THR A 217 -37.55 -16.91 21.59
N ALA A 218 -37.66 -15.84 20.79
CA ALA A 218 -38.93 -15.38 20.25
C ALA A 218 -38.83 -15.20 18.72
N THR A 219 -39.80 -15.76 18.00
CA THR A 219 -39.88 -15.74 16.53
C THR A 219 -41.22 -15.17 16.09
N GLY A 220 -41.19 -14.05 15.36
CA GLY A 220 -42.38 -13.40 14.84
C GLY A 220 -43.11 -14.28 13.82
N GLY A 221 -44.44 -14.18 13.81
CA GLY A 221 -45.28 -14.85 12.82
C GLY A 221 -45.04 -14.33 11.41
N VAL A 222 -45.11 -15.23 10.43
CA VAL A 222 -45.04 -14.88 9.00
C VAL A 222 -46.35 -14.23 8.56
N GLY A 223 -46.28 -13.18 7.73
CA GLY A 223 -47.45 -12.53 7.16
C GLY A 223 -48.16 -13.39 6.10
N GLY A 224 -49.48 -13.22 5.99
CA GLY A 224 -50.34 -13.95 5.06
C GLY A 224 -50.18 -13.50 3.61
N GLU A 225 -50.31 -14.43 2.68
CA GLU A 225 -50.18 -14.16 1.24
C GLU A 225 -51.41 -13.44 0.67
N SER A 226 -51.22 -12.66 -0.40
CA SER A 226 -52.30 -12.07 -1.18
C SER A 226 -52.05 -12.26 -2.69
N ALA A 227 -53.11 -12.58 -3.44
CA ALA A 227 -53.00 -12.83 -4.88
C ALA A 227 -53.13 -11.57 -5.76
N ARG A 228 -53.78 -10.50 -5.27
CA ARG A 228 -53.87 -9.18 -5.94
C ARG A 228 -53.77 -7.96 -5.01
N GLY A 229 -53.96 -8.14 -3.70
CA GLY A 229 -53.86 -7.07 -2.70
C GLY A 229 -52.47 -6.96 -2.08
N THR A 230 -52.34 -6.20 -0.99
CA THR A 230 -51.12 -6.16 -0.18
C THR A 230 -51.01 -7.42 0.68
N SER A 231 -49.91 -8.14 0.57
CA SER A 231 -49.64 -9.27 1.47
C SER A 231 -49.29 -8.79 2.88
N GLY A 232 -49.60 -9.60 3.87
CA GLY A 232 -49.42 -9.26 5.28
C GLY A 232 -47.95 -9.10 5.66
N ASN A 233 -47.67 -8.15 6.55
CA ASN A 233 -46.33 -7.97 7.11
C ASN A 233 -45.99 -9.10 8.09
N GLY A 234 -44.71 -9.44 8.17
CA GLY A 234 -44.18 -10.29 9.22
C GLY A 234 -44.11 -9.55 10.56
N ALA A 235 -44.31 -10.27 11.67
CA ALA A 235 -44.28 -9.65 12.99
C ALA A 235 -42.86 -9.28 13.43
N ALA A 236 -42.72 -8.11 14.06
CA ALA A 236 -41.49 -7.76 14.75
C ALA A 236 -41.30 -8.61 16.02
N VAL A 237 -40.07 -8.66 16.55
CA VAL A 237 -39.77 -9.22 17.87
C VAL A 237 -38.87 -8.28 18.64
N GLN A 238 -39.21 -8.04 19.90
CA GLN A 238 -38.39 -7.24 20.81
C GLN A 238 -38.20 -8.01 22.11
N LEU A 239 -36.94 -8.32 22.44
CA LEU A 239 -36.55 -8.92 23.71
C LEU A 239 -35.63 -7.93 24.45
N ASN A 240 -36.07 -7.44 25.60
CA ASN A 240 -35.29 -6.54 26.46
C ASN A 240 -35.14 -7.21 27.83
N ASN A 241 -33.89 -7.50 28.23
CA ASN A 241 -33.55 -8.20 29.49
C ASN A 241 -34.37 -9.48 29.73
N ALA A 242 -34.66 -10.21 28.65
CA ALA A 242 -35.57 -11.35 28.68
C ALA A 242 -34.98 -12.61 29.35
N VAL A 243 -33.68 -12.63 29.62
CA VAL A 243 -33.00 -13.70 30.37
C VAL A 243 -32.28 -13.14 31.58
N THR A 244 -32.43 -13.81 32.72
CA THR A 244 -31.75 -13.44 33.97
C THR A 244 -31.28 -14.68 34.72
N GLY A 245 -30.25 -14.54 35.56
CA GLY A 245 -29.92 -15.61 36.49
C GLY A 245 -28.88 -15.26 37.55
N SER A 246 -28.71 -16.15 38.53
CA SER A 246 -27.75 -15.97 39.64
C SER A 246 -27.22 -17.31 40.15
N THR A 247 -25.90 -17.41 40.37
CA THR A 247 -25.20 -18.53 41.03
C THR A 247 -23.80 -18.08 41.48
N THR A 248 -23.08 -18.90 42.27
CA THR A 248 -21.61 -18.81 42.38
C THR A 248 -20.86 -19.72 41.41
N GLY A 249 -21.57 -20.66 40.76
CA GLY A 249 -21.06 -21.47 39.66
C GLY A 249 -20.90 -20.67 38.35
N GLN A 250 -20.90 -21.37 37.22
CA GLN A 250 -20.93 -20.75 35.89
C GLN A 250 -22.35 -20.29 35.55
N LEU A 251 -22.49 -19.10 34.96
CA LEU A 251 -23.75 -18.54 34.48
C LEU A 251 -23.73 -18.39 32.95
N THR A 252 -24.65 -19.06 32.29
CA THR A 252 -24.83 -19.03 30.83
C THR A 252 -26.20 -18.46 30.47
N LEU A 253 -26.24 -17.36 29.73
CA LEU A 253 -27.48 -16.70 29.28
C LEU A 253 -27.54 -16.61 27.74
N GLN A 254 -28.70 -16.88 27.14
CA GLN A 254 -28.91 -16.76 25.69
C GLN A 254 -30.24 -16.07 25.35
N GLN A 255 -30.21 -15.00 24.56
CA GLN A 255 -31.39 -14.24 24.16
C GLN A 255 -31.46 -14.13 22.63
N THR A 256 -32.51 -14.64 22.00
CA THR A 256 -32.63 -14.69 20.53
C THR A 256 -33.96 -14.14 20.04
N ALA A 257 -33.91 -13.03 19.29
CA ALA A 257 -35.06 -12.44 18.61
C ALA A 257 -34.98 -12.72 17.10
N VAL A 258 -36.07 -13.19 16.51
CA VAL A 258 -36.19 -13.44 15.06
C VAL A 258 -37.47 -12.79 14.53
N GLY A 259 -37.35 -11.89 13.57
CA GLY A 259 -38.49 -11.25 12.92
C GLY A 259 -39.22 -12.22 11.98
N GLY A 260 -40.54 -12.10 11.89
CA GLY A 260 -41.35 -12.88 10.96
C GLY A 260 -41.12 -12.48 9.51
N GLY A 261 -41.17 -13.43 8.58
CA GLY A 261 -41.16 -13.13 7.14
C GLY A 261 -42.42 -12.40 6.69
N GLY A 262 -42.31 -11.52 5.71
CA GLY A 262 -43.46 -10.93 5.04
C GLY A 262 -44.12 -11.90 4.05
N GLY A 263 -45.43 -11.75 3.84
CA GLY A 263 -46.20 -12.58 2.90
C GLY A 263 -45.86 -12.28 1.43
N SER A 264 -45.91 -13.30 0.58
CA SER A 264 -45.65 -13.18 -0.87
C SER A 264 -46.85 -12.62 -1.63
N GLY A 265 -46.60 -11.79 -2.65
CA GLY A 265 -47.61 -11.26 -3.58
C GLY A 265 -47.72 -12.11 -4.86
N GLY A 266 -48.92 -12.65 -5.12
CA GLY A 266 -49.20 -13.60 -6.20
C GLY A 266 -49.35 -13.02 -7.61
N VAL A 267 -49.66 -13.90 -8.58
CA VAL A 267 -49.88 -13.55 -10.00
C VAL A 267 -51.17 -14.16 -10.53
N ARG A 268 -52.12 -13.32 -11.00
CA ARG A 268 -53.08 -13.68 -12.06
C ARG A 268 -53.42 -12.44 -12.90
N TYR A 269 -52.89 -12.41 -14.13
CA TYR A 269 -53.00 -11.35 -15.17
C TYR A 269 -52.15 -10.08 -15.00
N LYS A 270 -51.90 -9.39 -16.13
CA LYS A 270 -50.73 -8.51 -16.38
C LYS A 270 -50.85 -7.05 -15.89
N GLN A 271 -51.88 -6.70 -15.11
CA GLN A 271 -52.24 -5.30 -14.83
C GLN A 271 -52.43 -4.99 -13.33
N ASP A 272 -53.00 -5.90 -12.54
CA ASP A 272 -53.13 -5.74 -11.08
C ASP A 272 -52.02 -6.52 -10.36
N ALA A 273 -51.19 -5.85 -9.58
CA ALA A 273 -50.02 -6.45 -8.93
C ALA A 273 -50.04 -6.22 -7.41
N GLY A 274 -50.19 -7.33 -6.66
CA GLY A 274 -50.06 -7.30 -5.21
C GLY A 274 -48.62 -6.97 -4.77
N ALA A 275 -48.50 -6.13 -3.74
CA ALA A 275 -47.22 -5.84 -3.10
C ALA A 275 -46.89 -6.91 -2.05
N GLY A 276 -45.61 -7.26 -1.93
CA GLY A 276 -45.15 -8.14 -0.85
C GLY A 276 -45.29 -7.48 0.52
N GLY A 277 -45.43 -8.27 1.57
CA GLY A 277 -45.41 -7.78 2.95
C GLY A 277 -43.99 -7.53 3.44
N ARG A 278 -43.75 -6.52 4.29
CA ARG A 278 -42.43 -6.24 4.87
C ARG A 278 -42.02 -7.32 5.88
N GLY A 279 -40.73 -7.64 5.91
CA GLY A 279 -40.15 -8.49 6.96
C GLY A 279 -40.13 -7.79 8.31
N GLY A 280 -40.43 -8.53 9.38
CA GLY A 280 -40.47 -7.99 10.75
C GLY A 280 -39.07 -7.64 11.28
N ASP A 281 -38.97 -6.50 11.96
CA ASP A 281 -37.72 -6.07 12.61
C ASP A 281 -37.46 -6.90 13.88
N ALA A 282 -36.19 -7.20 14.19
CA ALA A 282 -35.79 -7.97 15.38
C ALA A 282 -34.86 -7.16 16.30
N SER A 283 -35.19 -7.10 17.58
CA SER A 283 -34.38 -6.45 18.62
C SER A 283 -34.14 -7.39 19.79
N SER A 284 -32.88 -7.52 20.21
CA SER A 284 -32.45 -8.33 21.35
C SER A 284 -31.44 -7.53 22.16
N THR A 285 -31.80 -7.14 23.38
CA THR A 285 -30.98 -6.27 24.24
C THR A 285 -30.88 -6.86 25.65
N LEU A 286 -29.65 -6.92 26.17
CA LEU A 286 -29.34 -7.46 27.49
C LEU A 286 -28.31 -6.60 28.22
N ALA A 287 -28.62 -6.19 29.43
CA ALA A 287 -27.70 -5.59 30.39
C ALA A 287 -27.61 -6.49 31.62
N LEU A 288 -26.40 -6.97 31.95
CA LEU A 288 -26.12 -7.77 33.13
C LEU A 288 -24.92 -7.21 33.90
N SER A 289 -25.11 -7.02 35.20
CA SER A 289 -24.01 -6.81 36.16
C SER A 289 -24.03 -7.96 37.16
N ASP A 290 -23.00 -8.79 37.17
CA ASP A 290 -22.83 -9.89 38.12
C ASP A 290 -21.63 -9.66 39.03
N GLY A 291 -21.76 -10.12 40.28
CA GLY A 291 -20.73 -10.04 41.30
C GLY A 291 -20.60 -11.32 42.13
N ARG A 292 -20.98 -12.48 41.59
CA ARG A 292 -20.99 -13.77 42.30
C ARG A 292 -20.54 -14.97 41.49
N ALA A 293 -20.83 -15.01 40.20
CA ALA A 293 -20.53 -16.15 39.34
C ALA A 293 -19.02 -16.31 39.11
N SER A 294 -18.56 -17.56 39.08
CA SER A 294 -17.16 -17.89 38.76
C SER A 294 -16.82 -17.74 37.27
N GLY A 295 -17.81 -17.49 36.43
CA GLY A 295 -17.67 -17.20 35.01
C GLY A 295 -19.01 -16.91 34.36
N LEU A 296 -18.97 -16.08 33.32
CA LEU A 296 -20.13 -15.57 32.58
C LEU A 296 -19.99 -15.94 31.11
N THR A 297 -21.01 -16.57 30.52
CA THR A 297 -21.11 -16.77 29.06
C THR A 297 -22.46 -16.25 28.58
N VAL A 298 -22.47 -15.16 27.82
CA VAL A 298 -23.71 -14.49 27.44
C VAL A 298 -23.78 -14.30 25.92
N GLY A 299 -24.89 -14.72 25.31
CA GLY A 299 -25.14 -14.60 23.88
C GLY A 299 -26.42 -13.86 23.55
N VAL A 300 -26.31 -12.83 22.70
CA VAL A 300 -27.45 -12.03 22.22
C VAL A 300 -27.52 -12.09 20.70
N LYS A 301 -28.64 -12.58 20.15
CA LYS A 301 -28.90 -12.67 18.71
C LYS A 301 -30.15 -11.91 18.30
N ALA A 302 -30.07 -11.16 17.21
CA ALA A 302 -31.21 -10.60 16.49
C ALA A 302 -31.12 -10.95 15.00
N GLU A 303 -32.22 -11.41 14.40
CA GLU A 303 -32.31 -11.75 12.98
C GLU A 303 -33.58 -11.16 12.36
N GLY A 304 -33.44 -10.22 11.44
CA GLY A 304 -34.56 -9.54 10.79
C GLY A 304 -35.28 -10.48 9.82
N GLY A 305 -36.60 -10.37 9.75
CA GLY A 305 -37.42 -11.20 8.88
C GLY A 305 -37.23 -10.91 7.39
N TYR A 306 -37.44 -11.92 6.54
CA TYR A 306 -37.35 -11.76 5.08
C TYR A 306 -38.48 -10.87 4.53
N GLY A 307 -38.17 -10.06 3.52
CA GLY A 307 -39.16 -9.30 2.77
C GLY A 307 -39.98 -10.20 1.85
N GLY A 308 -41.28 -9.95 1.75
CA GLY A 308 -42.19 -10.66 0.85
C GLY A 308 -41.90 -10.32 -0.61
N GLY A 309 -41.81 -11.34 -1.46
CA GLY A 309 -41.63 -11.17 -2.91
C GLY A 309 -42.91 -10.71 -3.63
N ALA A 310 -42.77 -10.19 -4.85
CA ALA A 310 -43.91 -9.73 -5.66
C ALA A 310 -43.71 -10.02 -7.16
N ALA A 311 -44.65 -10.71 -7.80
CA ALA A 311 -44.46 -11.18 -9.18
C ALA A 311 -44.47 -10.08 -10.26
N ASN A 312 -45.28 -9.03 -10.10
CA ASN A 312 -45.29 -7.85 -10.98
C ASN A 312 -45.33 -6.51 -10.21
N GLY A 313 -45.23 -6.56 -8.86
CA GLY A 313 -45.44 -5.43 -7.96
C GLY A 313 -44.15 -4.97 -7.28
N ILE A 314 -44.28 -4.14 -6.24
CA ILE A 314 -43.16 -3.78 -5.37
C ILE A 314 -42.97 -4.92 -4.36
N ALA A 315 -41.79 -5.53 -4.35
CA ALA A 315 -41.40 -6.44 -3.27
C ALA A 315 -40.91 -5.64 -2.06
N ALA A 316 -41.16 -6.16 -0.87
CA ALA A 316 -40.90 -5.40 0.34
C ALA A 316 -39.48 -5.59 0.87
N SER A 317 -39.02 -4.64 1.67
CA SER A 317 -37.73 -4.75 2.33
C SER A 317 -37.69 -5.89 3.36
N GLY A 318 -36.48 -6.38 3.62
CA GLY A 318 -36.22 -7.17 4.81
C GLY A 318 -36.41 -6.34 6.10
N GLY A 319 -36.52 -7.04 7.22
CA GLY A 319 -36.53 -6.46 8.56
C GLY A 319 -35.12 -6.13 9.04
N ASN A 320 -35.00 -5.09 9.86
CA ASN A 320 -33.75 -4.71 10.52
C ASN A 320 -33.43 -5.64 11.70
N ALA A 321 -32.17 -5.72 12.09
CA ALA A 321 -31.72 -6.44 13.28
C ALA A 321 -30.86 -5.56 14.20
N THR A 322 -31.22 -5.52 15.48
CA THR A 322 -30.47 -4.83 16.54
C THR A 322 -30.16 -5.79 17.68
N ALA A 323 -28.87 -6.04 17.93
CA ALA A 323 -28.40 -6.86 19.04
C ALA A 323 -27.45 -6.05 19.93
N SER A 324 -27.75 -5.90 21.23
CA SER A 324 -26.86 -5.20 22.18
C SER A 324 -26.67 -6.01 23.47
N LEU A 325 -25.42 -6.16 23.90
CA LEU A 325 -25.04 -6.80 25.16
C LEU A 325 -24.12 -5.88 25.96
N GLN A 326 -24.54 -5.53 27.17
CA GLN A 326 -23.71 -4.86 28.17
C GLN A 326 -23.50 -5.82 29.35
N LEU A 327 -22.26 -6.25 29.58
CA LEU A 327 -21.92 -7.28 30.56
C LEU A 327 -20.78 -6.81 31.46
N THR A 328 -21.06 -6.73 32.76
CA THR A 328 -20.07 -6.38 33.80
C THR A 328 -19.92 -7.52 34.80
N SER A 329 -18.69 -7.97 35.03
CA SER A 329 -18.31 -8.83 36.15
C SER A 329 -17.42 -8.09 37.12
N THR A 330 -17.81 -8.07 38.41
CA THR A 330 -16.96 -7.56 39.49
C THR A 330 -16.16 -8.66 40.19
N VAL A 331 -16.27 -9.93 39.74
CA VAL A 331 -15.59 -11.07 40.37
C VAL A 331 -14.17 -11.22 39.83
N ALA A 332 -13.17 -11.09 40.70
CA ALA A 332 -11.77 -11.27 40.35
C ALA A 332 -11.53 -12.67 39.75
N ARG A 333 -10.78 -12.72 38.65
CA ARG A 333 -10.47 -13.93 37.86
C ARG A 333 -11.66 -14.66 37.22
N ALA A 334 -12.89 -14.17 37.34
CA ALA A 334 -14.00 -14.76 36.60
C ALA A 334 -13.82 -14.54 35.09
N ALA A 335 -13.90 -15.61 34.31
CA ALA A 335 -13.87 -15.53 32.86
C ALA A 335 -15.16 -14.92 32.33
N VAL A 336 -15.08 -13.95 31.42
CA VAL A 336 -16.24 -13.27 30.83
C VAL A 336 -16.24 -13.47 29.32
N SER A 337 -17.24 -14.19 28.81
CA SER A 337 -17.44 -14.45 27.38
C SER A 337 -18.74 -13.80 26.91
N GLY A 338 -18.64 -12.86 25.97
CA GLY A 338 -19.80 -12.20 25.36
C GLY A 338 -19.86 -12.45 23.86
N THR A 339 -21.04 -12.80 23.35
CA THR A 339 -21.29 -12.96 21.91
C THR A 339 -22.51 -12.17 21.48
N VAL A 340 -22.37 -11.41 20.38
CA VAL A 340 -23.46 -10.58 19.83
C VAL A 340 -23.53 -10.78 18.32
N THR A 341 -24.72 -11.13 17.82
CA THR A 341 -24.97 -11.36 16.39
C THR A 341 -26.22 -10.61 15.94
N ALA A 342 -26.07 -9.67 15.03
CA ALA A 342 -27.18 -9.01 14.32
C ALA A 342 -27.15 -9.36 12.83
N THR A 343 -28.25 -9.91 12.30
CA THR A 343 -28.38 -10.24 10.87
C THR A 343 -29.62 -9.59 10.29
N GLY A 344 -29.47 -8.61 9.39
CA GLY A 344 -30.60 -8.01 8.68
C GLY A 344 -31.27 -9.00 7.72
N GLY A 345 -32.58 -8.89 7.56
CA GLY A 345 -33.36 -9.76 6.67
C GLY A 345 -33.10 -9.47 5.20
N ILE A 346 -33.12 -10.50 4.34
CA ILE A 346 -33.00 -10.32 2.88
C ILE A 346 -34.28 -9.67 2.34
N GLY A 347 -34.14 -8.76 1.38
CA GLY A 347 -35.26 -8.13 0.68
C GLY A 347 -36.04 -9.09 -0.23
N GLY A 348 -37.31 -8.79 -0.48
CA GLY A 348 -38.16 -9.62 -1.33
C GLY A 348 -37.77 -9.58 -2.81
N ALA A 349 -37.83 -10.73 -3.48
CA ALA A 349 -37.55 -10.85 -4.92
C ALA A 349 -38.75 -10.42 -5.79
N THR A 350 -38.48 -10.03 -7.05
CA THR A 350 -39.51 -9.64 -8.03
C THR A 350 -39.44 -10.39 -9.36
N GLY A 351 -40.62 -10.55 -9.96
CA GLY A 351 -40.77 -11.00 -11.34
C GLY A 351 -40.74 -9.84 -12.35
N ASN A 352 -41.65 -9.85 -13.33
CA ASN A 352 -41.63 -8.94 -14.47
C ASN A 352 -42.04 -7.50 -14.10
N ARG A 353 -41.13 -6.54 -14.29
CA ARG A 353 -41.34 -5.07 -14.14
C ARG A 353 -41.58 -4.56 -12.70
N GLY A 354 -41.49 -5.41 -11.69
CA GLY A 354 -41.56 -5.02 -10.27
C GLY A 354 -40.26 -4.39 -9.74
N ALA A 355 -40.31 -3.72 -8.59
CA ALA A 355 -39.11 -3.21 -7.90
C ALA A 355 -38.72 -4.16 -6.76
N ALA A 356 -37.45 -4.59 -6.71
CA ALA A 356 -36.97 -5.50 -5.68
C ALA A 356 -36.98 -4.86 -4.28
N GLY A 357 -37.03 -5.70 -3.24
CA GLY A 357 -36.94 -5.26 -1.86
C GLY A 357 -35.50 -4.96 -1.44
N ALA A 358 -35.30 -3.88 -0.69
CA ALA A 358 -34.02 -3.59 -0.05
C ALA A 358 -33.71 -4.56 1.10
N GLY A 359 -32.43 -4.83 1.33
CA GLY A 359 -31.98 -5.59 2.50
C GLY A 359 -32.10 -4.82 3.81
N GLY A 360 -32.41 -5.53 4.90
CA GLY A 360 -32.52 -4.94 6.23
C GLY A 360 -31.16 -4.57 6.84
N THR A 361 -31.10 -3.51 7.63
CA THR A 361 -29.86 -3.09 8.32
C THR A 361 -29.52 -3.98 9.52
N ALA A 362 -28.25 -4.02 9.91
CA ALA A 362 -27.78 -4.75 11.08
C ALA A 362 -26.95 -3.87 12.03
N GLN A 363 -27.28 -3.88 13.31
CA GLN A 363 -26.59 -3.14 14.35
C GLN A 363 -26.22 -4.09 15.50
N ALA A 364 -24.93 -4.27 15.75
CA ALA A 364 -24.43 -5.05 16.87
C ALA A 364 -23.61 -4.18 17.83
N GLU A 365 -23.85 -4.32 19.13
CA GLU A 365 -23.10 -3.66 20.19
C GLU A 365 -22.73 -4.65 21.30
N LEU A 366 -21.47 -4.63 21.74
CA LEU A 366 -20.94 -5.50 22.79
C LEU A 366 -20.02 -4.69 23.71
N LEU A 367 -20.49 -4.39 24.93
CA LEU A 367 -19.71 -3.78 26.00
C LEU A 367 -19.39 -4.83 27.06
N LEU A 368 -18.12 -5.14 27.26
CA LEU A 368 -17.63 -6.06 28.28
C LEU A 368 -16.75 -5.34 29.31
N ARG A 369 -17.00 -5.62 30.59
CA ARG A 369 -16.19 -5.16 31.73
C ARG A 369 -15.91 -6.36 32.65
N GLY A 370 -14.64 -6.66 32.93
CA GLY A 370 -14.29 -7.86 33.71
C GLY A 370 -13.04 -7.72 34.58
N GLN A 371 -12.98 -8.51 35.66
CA GLN A 371 -11.83 -8.60 36.57
C GLN A 371 -11.03 -9.91 36.40
N GLY A 372 -11.25 -10.62 35.29
CA GLY A 372 -10.54 -11.81 34.85
C GLY A 372 -10.23 -11.73 33.35
N ASP A 373 -10.02 -12.87 32.69
CA ASP A 373 -9.88 -12.92 31.23
C ASP A 373 -11.22 -12.66 30.54
N VAL A 374 -11.22 -11.91 29.44
CA VAL A 374 -12.43 -11.45 28.75
C VAL A 374 -12.34 -11.72 27.25
N THR A 375 -13.32 -12.47 26.72
CA THR A 375 -13.48 -12.76 25.30
C THR A 375 -14.75 -12.08 24.78
N GLY A 376 -14.64 -11.24 23.75
CA GLY A 376 -15.80 -10.63 23.09
C GLY A 376 -15.82 -10.95 21.60
N ARG A 377 -16.95 -11.49 21.11
CA ARG A 377 -17.19 -11.72 19.68
C ARG A 377 -18.44 -10.97 19.22
N LEU A 378 -18.26 -10.08 18.25
CA LEU A 378 -19.31 -9.27 17.66
C LEU A 378 -19.44 -9.58 16.17
N SER A 379 -20.67 -9.77 15.70
CA SER A 379 -20.99 -9.94 14.29
C SER A 379 -22.21 -9.10 13.90
N ALA A 380 -22.06 -8.27 12.87
CA ALA A 380 -23.17 -7.55 12.24
C ALA A 380 -23.16 -7.83 10.74
N LYS A 381 -24.21 -8.47 10.21
CA LYS A 381 -24.38 -8.73 8.78
C LYS A 381 -25.64 -8.05 8.26
N GLY A 382 -25.50 -7.09 7.36
CA GLY A 382 -26.62 -6.51 6.64
C GLY A 382 -27.31 -7.52 5.73
N GLY A 383 -28.62 -7.40 5.59
CA GLY A 383 -29.40 -8.26 4.70
C GLY A 383 -29.11 -7.98 3.23
N ASP A 384 -29.12 -9.00 2.39
CA ASP A 384 -28.94 -8.81 0.94
C ASP A 384 -30.21 -8.18 0.32
N ALA A 385 -30.06 -7.50 -0.82
CA ALA A 385 -31.19 -7.09 -1.65
C ALA A 385 -31.91 -8.33 -2.24
N GLY A 386 -33.20 -8.17 -2.54
CA GLY A 386 -33.95 -9.17 -3.30
C GLY A 386 -33.59 -9.17 -4.79
N ASP A 387 -33.79 -10.31 -5.45
CA ASP A 387 -33.48 -10.48 -6.88
C ASP A 387 -34.54 -9.77 -7.78
N GLY A 388 -34.12 -9.21 -8.92
CA GLY A 388 -35.03 -8.55 -9.88
C GLY A 388 -34.74 -8.86 -11.34
N THR A 389 -35.79 -8.86 -12.17
CA THR A 389 -35.73 -9.15 -13.62
C THR A 389 -35.53 -7.88 -14.48
N ALA A 390 -35.40 -8.07 -15.81
CA ALA A 390 -34.94 -7.13 -16.85
C ALA A 390 -35.67 -5.77 -17.02
N ASN A 391 -36.51 -5.33 -16.08
CA ASN A 391 -37.17 -4.03 -16.08
C ASN A 391 -37.33 -3.40 -14.66
N ALA A 392 -36.71 -3.99 -13.64
CA ALA A 392 -36.87 -3.61 -12.25
C ALA A 392 -36.16 -2.30 -11.87
N ALA A 393 -36.70 -1.59 -10.88
CA ALA A 393 -35.94 -0.55 -10.16
C ALA A 393 -34.99 -1.19 -9.14
N SER A 394 -33.84 -0.55 -8.93
CA SER A 394 -32.74 -1.12 -8.15
C SER A 394 -32.97 -1.03 -6.63
N ALA A 395 -32.74 -2.15 -5.94
CA ALA A 395 -32.69 -2.27 -4.49
C ALA A 395 -31.25 -2.39 -3.96
N THR A 396 -30.97 -1.74 -2.84
CA THR A 396 -29.68 -1.80 -2.13
C THR A 396 -29.65 -2.93 -1.11
N GLY A 397 -28.47 -3.47 -0.83
CA GLY A 397 -28.24 -4.25 0.38
C GLY A 397 -28.39 -3.39 1.64
N GLY A 398 -28.59 -4.03 2.78
CA GLY A 398 -28.64 -3.36 4.08
C GLY A 398 -27.25 -3.08 4.64
N SER A 399 -27.03 -1.89 5.21
CA SER A 399 -25.75 -1.54 5.86
C SER A 399 -25.58 -2.23 7.21
N ALA A 400 -24.33 -2.42 7.63
CA ALA A 400 -23.98 -3.06 8.89
C ALA A 400 -23.10 -2.17 9.78
N THR A 401 -23.39 -2.17 11.08
CA THR A 401 -22.65 -1.39 12.09
C THR A 401 -22.29 -2.24 13.30
N GLY A 402 -21.04 -2.14 13.76
CA GLY A 402 -20.52 -2.86 14.92
C GLY A 402 -19.84 -1.95 15.94
N ARG A 403 -20.09 -2.19 17.23
CA ARG A 403 -19.40 -1.53 18.34
C ARG A 403 -18.96 -2.54 19.39
N LEU A 404 -17.66 -2.81 19.48
CA LEU A 404 -17.07 -3.69 20.51
C LEU A 404 -16.22 -2.87 21.48
N ASP A 405 -16.48 -2.97 22.77
CA ASP A 405 -15.73 -2.26 23.81
C ASP A 405 -15.46 -3.20 25.00
N ILE A 406 -14.21 -3.62 25.17
CA ILE A 406 -13.76 -4.51 26.23
C ILE A 406 -12.77 -3.80 27.16
N VAL A 407 -13.04 -3.84 28.46
CA VAL A 407 -12.07 -3.46 29.51
C VAL A 407 -11.94 -4.63 30.49
N ALA A 408 -10.71 -5.11 30.67
CA ALA A 408 -10.37 -6.21 31.57
C ALA A 408 -9.16 -5.89 32.43
N THR A 409 -9.01 -6.56 33.58
CA THR A 409 -7.70 -6.69 34.24
C THR A 409 -6.90 -7.90 33.73
N GLY A 410 -7.59 -8.94 33.24
CA GLY A 410 -6.98 -10.11 32.62
C GLY A 410 -6.67 -9.90 31.13
N THR A 411 -6.49 -11.03 30.45
CA THR A 411 -6.26 -11.14 29.00
C THR A 411 -7.51 -10.70 28.24
N VAL A 412 -7.34 -10.03 27.10
CA VAL A 412 -8.45 -9.63 26.23
C VAL A 412 -8.34 -10.31 24.87
N ASP A 413 -9.38 -11.03 24.46
CA ASP A 413 -9.58 -11.54 23.09
C ASP A 413 -10.80 -10.83 22.48
N ALA A 414 -10.56 -9.91 21.54
CA ALA A 414 -11.59 -9.06 20.94
C ALA A 414 -11.71 -9.34 19.43
N SER A 415 -12.87 -9.85 19.01
CA SER A 415 -13.17 -10.11 17.61
C SER A 415 -14.44 -9.36 17.16
N SER A 416 -14.32 -8.54 16.11
CA SER A 416 -15.46 -7.90 15.46
C SER A 416 -15.44 -8.20 13.96
N VAL A 417 -16.57 -8.67 13.43
CA VAL A 417 -16.80 -8.95 12.01
C VAL A 417 -18.07 -8.26 11.53
N VAL A 418 -17.91 -7.20 10.75
CA VAL A 418 -19.04 -6.42 10.19
C VAL A 418 -19.08 -6.61 8.67
N THR A 419 -20.26 -6.88 8.12
CA THR A 419 -20.42 -7.16 6.68
C THR A 419 -21.68 -6.52 6.11
N GLY A 420 -21.55 -5.67 5.10
CA GLY A 420 -22.70 -5.10 4.38
C GLY A 420 -23.46 -6.17 3.59
N GLY A 421 -24.73 -5.92 3.29
CA GLY A 421 -25.53 -6.77 2.39
C GLY A 421 -25.16 -6.60 0.91
N GLN A 422 -25.30 -7.68 0.14
CA GLN A 422 -25.10 -7.70 -1.32
C GLN A 422 -26.23 -6.98 -2.08
N ALA A 423 -25.90 -6.37 -3.22
CA ALA A 423 -26.88 -6.04 -4.27
C ALA A 423 -26.99 -7.20 -5.28
N ARG A 424 -28.19 -7.52 -5.81
CA ARG A 424 -28.40 -8.70 -6.69
C ARG A 424 -29.32 -8.41 -7.88
N PHE A 425 -28.87 -8.71 -9.11
CA PHE A 425 -29.64 -8.49 -10.35
C PHE A 425 -29.29 -9.51 -11.44
N GLN A 426 -30.21 -9.68 -12.41
CA GLN A 426 -29.94 -10.43 -13.64
C GLN A 426 -29.79 -9.53 -14.89
N GLN A 427 -30.63 -8.49 -15.08
CA GLN A 427 -30.46 -7.46 -16.14
C GLN A 427 -31.10 -6.11 -15.71
N PRO A 428 -30.44 -4.95 -15.88
CA PRO A 428 -30.96 -3.65 -15.44
C PRO A 428 -31.71 -2.84 -16.50
N LYS A 429 -32.37 -1.75 -16.06
CA LYS A 429 -32.97 -0.69 -16.90
C LYS A 429 -31.97 0.47 -17.11
N PRO A 430 -31.98 1.19 -18.25
CA PRO A 430 -31.09 2.33 -18.46
C PRO A 430 -31.28 3.41 -17.38
N GLY A 431 -30.22 3.75 -16.66
CA GLY A 431 -30.15 4.91 -15.76
C GLY A 431 -29.81 4.64 -14.29
N ASN A 432 -30.19 3.49 -13.70
CA ASN A 432 -30.11 3.28 -12.24
C ASN A 432 -29.26 2.05 -11.86
N GLY A 433 -28.02 2.28 -11.43
CA GLY A 433 -27.16 1.25 -10.81
C GLY A 433 -27.43 1.06 -9.31
N ALA A 434 -27.15 -0.13 -8.78
CA ALA A 434 -27.33 -0.46 -7.37
C ALA A 434 -26.12 -0.08 -6.51
N SER A 435 -26.32 0.61 -5.38
CA SER A 435 -25.24 0.78 -4.41
C SER A 435 -25.06 -0.49 -3.57
N GLY A 436 -23.83 -0.97 -3.47
CA GLY A 436 -23.42 -1.96 -2.46
C GLY A 436 -23.50 -1.36 -1.04
N ALA A 437 -23.75 -2.19 -0.04
CA ALA A 437 -23.99 -1.70 1.31
C ALA A 437 -22.69 -1.47 2.11
N SER A 438 -22.67 -0.41 2.91
CA SER A 438 -21.51 -0.02 3.72
C SER A 438 -21.37 -0.81 5.02
N ALA A 439 -20.14 -0.89 5.53
CA ALA A 439 -19.81 -1.53 6.80
C ALA A 439 -18.95 -0.63 7.69
N THR A 440 -19.43 -0.33 8.91
CA THR A 440 -18.74 0.56 9.87
C THR A 440 -18.51 -0.14 11.20
N SER A 441 -17.31 -0.05 11.78
CA SER A 441 -17.00 -0.74 13.03
C SER A 441 -16.00 0.00 13.93
N ASP A 442 -16.32 0.13 15.22
CA ASP A 442 -15.45 0.66 16.30
C ASP A 442 -15.13 -0.49 17.29
N LEU A 443 -13.85 -0.77 17.51
CA LEU A 443 -13.38 -1.78 18.46
C LEU A 443 -12.41 -1.15 19.45
N ARG A 444 -12.69 -1.29 20.75
CA ARG A 444 -11.84 -0.85 21.85
C ARG A 444 -11.54 -2.03 22.76
N ALA A 445 -10.27 -2.29 23.02
CA ALA A 445 -9.81 -3.39 23.84
C ALA A 445 -8.71 -2.92 24.79
N ARG A 446 -8.95 -2.99 26.11
CA ARG A 446 -8.00 -2.54 27.14
C ARG A 446 -7.77 -3.59 28.22
N SER A 447 -6.51 -3.99 28.42
CA SER A 447 -6.06 -4.71 29.62
C SER A 447 -5.37 -3.74 30.59
N THR A 448 -5.99 -3.49 31.74
CA THR A 448 -5.44 -2.61 32.79
C THR A 448 -4.46 -3.32 33.71
N GLY A 449 -4.50 -4.66 33.79
CA GLY A 449 -3.60 -5.48 34.61
C GLY A 449 -2.34 -5.96 33.89
N GLY A 450 -2.01 -5.39 32.72
CA GLY A 450 -0.78 -5.71 31.97
C GLY A 450 -0.76 -7.11 31.35
N LYS A 451 -1.93 -7.64 30.98
CA LYS A 451 -2.04 -8.91 30.24
C LYS A 451 -2.16 -8.69 28.74
N ASN A 452 -2.10 -9.76 27.97
CA ASN A 452 -2.12 -9.67 26.51
C ASN A 452 -3.48 -9.16 26.00
N VAL A 453 -3.45 -8.45 24.88
CA VAL A 453 -4.62 -7.95 24.18
C VAL A 453 -4.51 -8.38 22.73
N THR A 454 -5.39 -9.28 22.31
CA THR A 454 -5.49 -9.74 20.92
C THR A 454 -6.73 -9.14 20.29
N VAL A 455 -6.57 -8.56 19.10
CA VAL A 455 -7.65 -7.94 18.33
C VAL A 455 -7.71 -8.51 16.92
N VAL A 456 -8.89 -8.98 16.52
CA VAL A 456 -9.22 -9.28 15.13
C VAL A 456 -10.38 -8.38 14.71
N HIS A 457 -10.10 -7.39 13.87
CA HIS A 457 -11.11 -6.40 13.47
C HIS A 457 -11.32 -6.40 11.96
N LYS A 458 -12.45 -6.95 11.52
CA LYS A 458 -12.76 -7.14 10.11
C LYS A 458 -14.04 -6.39 9.73
N ALA A 459 -13.98 -5.57 8.69
CA ALA A 459 -15.17 -5.05 8.02
C ALA A 459 -15.09 -5.26 6.50
N GLU A 460 -16.19 -5.76 5.93
CA GLU A 460 -16.36 -5.98 4.50
C GLU A 460 -17.62 -5.26 4.02
N ALA A 461 -17.49 -4.26 3.16
CA ALA A 461 -18.61 -3.87 2.32
C ALA A 461 -18.74 -4.87 1.18
N ARG A 462 -19.91 -4.90 0.56
CA ARG A 462 -20.25 -5.83 -0.51
C ARG A 462 -20.49 -5.11 -1.83
N ASP A 463 -20.42 -5.87 -2.91
CA ASP A 463 -20.28 -5.35 -4.27
C ASP A 463 -21.57 -4.67 -4.75
N GLY A 464 -21.41 -3.59 -5.51
CA GLY A 464 -22.44 -3.05 -6.38
C GLY A 464 -22.54 -3.91 -7.64
N SER A 465 -23.75 -4.22 -8.07
CA SER A 465 -24.01 -5.19 -9.12
C SER A 465 -23.62 -4.74 -10.53
N ASP A 466 -23.22 -5.71 -11.36
CA ASP A 466 -22.93 -5.52 -12.79
C ASP A 466 -24.14 -5.07 -13.62
N ALA A 467 -23.86 -4.34 -14.70
CA ALA A 467 -24.84 -3.92 -15.69
C ALA A 467 -24.41 -4.35 -17.10
N ALA A 468 -25.01 -5.44 -17.60
CA ALA A 468 -24.70 -5.98 -18.92
C ALA A 468 -25.34 -5.16 -20.05
N GLY A 469 -24.53 -4.38 -20.76
CA GLY A 469 -24.87 -3.77 -22.05
C GLY A 469 -24.37 -2.33 -22.24
N SER A 470 -24.50 -1.82 -23.46
CA SER A 470 -24.13 -0.42 -23.77
C SER A 470 -25.23 0.54 -23.31
N GLY A 471 -24.86 1.60 -22.59
CA GLY A 471 -25.77 2.68 -22.15
C GLY A 471 -26.19 2.67 -20.67
N TYR A 472 -25.77 1.69 -19.86
CA TYR A 472 -26.11 1.62 -18.42
C TYR A 472 -25.17 2.44 -17.53
N VAL A 473 -25.61 2.69 -16.30
CA VAL A 473 -24.81 3.30 -15.21
C VAL A 473 -24.50 2.21 -14.19
N GLY A 474 -23.21 1.95 -13.93
CA GLY A 474 -22.79 0.94 -12.96
C GLY A 474 -23.03 1.37 -11.52
N GLY A 475 -23.27 0.41 -10.64
CA GLY A 475 -23.48 0.64 -9.21
C GLY A 475 -22.21 1.11 -8.47
N ARG A 476 -22.38 1.90 -7.40
CA ARG A 476 -21.27 2.25 -6.50
C ARG A 476 -21.07 1.15 -5.46
N GLY A 477 -19.84 0.67 -5.28
CA GLY A 477 -19.50 -0.28 -4.21
C GLY A 477 -19.56 0.36 -2.81
N GLY A 478 -19.90 -0.42 -1.79
CA GLY A 478 -20.08 0.11 -0.43
C GLY A 478 -18.78 0.57 0.24
N ASP A 479 -18.86 1.66 1.01
CA ASP A 479 -17.73 2.19 1.79
C ASP A 479 -17.51 1.38 3.10
N VAL A 480 -16.25 1.36 3.58
CA VAL A 480 -15.86 0.73 4.85
C VAL A 480 -15.09 1.69 5.73
N GLN A 481 -15.45 1.74 7.01
CA GLN A 481 -14.68 2.43 8.04
C GLN A 481 -14.47 1.53 9.26
N VAL A 482 -13.20 1.32 9.62
CA VAL A 482 -12.78 0.51 10.78
C VAL A 482 -11.93 1.36 11.70
N THR A 483 -12.30 1.48 12.97
CA THR A 483 -11.51 2.17 14.01
C THR A 483 -11.17 1.20 15.13
N THR A 484 -9.89 1.07 15.47
CA THR A 484 -9.39 0.11 16.46
C THR A 484 -8.56 0.82 17.51
N THR A 485 -8.89 0.63 18.79
CA THR A 485 -8.06 1.05 19.93
C THR A 485 -7.66 -0.17 20.76
N ALA A 486 -6.36 -0.45 20.88
CA ALA A 486 -5.84 -1.59 21.64
C ALA A 486 -4.78 -1.12 22.64
N VAL A 487 -4.96 -1.40 23.94
CA VAL A 487 -4.09 -0.89 25.01
C VAL A 487 -3.81 -1.98 26.05
N SER A 488 -2.53 -2.23 26.34
CA SER A 488 -2.11 -3.02 27.49
C SER A 488 -1.07 -2.26 28.33
N ASN A 489 -1.26 -2.28 29.65
CA ASN A 489 -0.31 -1.72 30.61
C ASN A 489 0.77 -2.75 31.00
N GLY A 490 1.43 -3.40 30.03
CA GLY A 490 2.60 -4.27 30.26
C GLY A 490 2.67 -5.55 29.42
N GLY A 491 1.57 -5.93 28.75
CA GLY A 491 1.46 -7.19 27.99
C GLY A 491 1.83 -7.07 26.51
N TYR A 492 1.64 -8.17 25.78
CA TYR A 492 1.72 -8.18 24.31
C TYR A 492 0.40 -7.69 23.72
N VAL A 493 0.45 -6.70 22.82
CA VAL A 493 -0.70 -6.22 22.04
C VAL A 493 -0.56 -6.72 20.61
N GLN A 494 -1.49 -7.54 20.16
CA GLN A 494 -1.60 -8.02 18.77
C GLN A 494 -2.86 -7.47 18.13
N GLY A 495 -2.76 -6.96 16.90
CA GLY A 495 -3.94 -6.56 16.13
C GLY A 495 -3.82 -6.93 14.66
N ASP A 496 -4.74 -7.74 14.16
CA ASP A 496 -4.97 -7.97 12.74
C ASP A 496 -6.27 -7.24 12.31
N ILE A 497 -6.12 -6.18 11.51
CA ILE A 497 -7.21 -5.29 11.09
C ILE A 497 -7.36 -5.33 9.57
N THR A 498 -8.58 -5.61 9.08
CA THR A 498 -8.89 -5.67 7.65
C THR A 498 -10.15 -4.87 7.32
N ALA A 499 -10.03 -3.92 6.40
CA ALA A 499 -11.12 -3.14 5.82
C ALA A 499 -11.18 -3.39 4.31
N THR A 500 -12.25 -4.01 3.82
CA THR A 500 -12.41 -4.33 2.38
C THR A 500 -13.68 -3.68 1.84
N ALA A 501 -13.54 -2.64 1.02
CA ALA A 501 -14.66 -1.97 0.37
C ALA A 501 -15.22 -2.79 -0.80
N GLY A 502 -16.51 -2.58 -1.08
CA GLY A 502 -17.21 -3.28 -2.16
C GLY A 502 -16.76 -2.75 -3.52
N THR A 503 -16.66 -3.63 -4.52
CA THR A 503 -16.44 -3.23 -5.91
C THR A 503 -17.70 -2.57 -6.49
N GLY A 504 -17.55 -1.71 -7.50
CA GLY A 504 -18.62 -1.19 -8.34
C GLY A 504 -18.71 -1.97 -9.65
N GLY A 505 -19.93 -2.18 -10.13
CA GLY A 505 -20.23 -3.11 -11.22
C GLY A 505 -19.48 -2.84 -12.53
N ALA A 506 -19.00 -3.92 -13.15
CA ALA A 506 -18.32 -3.91 -14.43
C ALA A 506 -19.33 -3.81 -15.59
N GLY A 507 -19.13 -2.83 -16.46
CA GLY A 507 -19.90 -2.69 -17.70
C GLY A 507 -19.15 -3.25 -18.90
N TYR A 508 -19.83 -4.03 -19.73
CA TYR A 508 -19.32 -4.42 -21.05
C TYR A 508 -19.36 -3.21 -22.01
N MET A 509 -18.22 -2.93 -22.66
CA MET A 509 -18.06 -2.12 -23.88
C MET A 509 -18.95 -0.86 -23.97
N GLY A 510 -18.53 0.23 -23.32
CA GLY A 510 -19.05 1.59 -23.56
C GLY A 510 -20.08 2.14 -22.56
N ALA A 511 -20.39 1.41 -21.48
CA ALA A 511 -21.25 1.89 -20.40
C ALA A 511 -20.56 2.92 -19.48
N ARG A 512 -21.35 3.70 -18.72
CA ARG A 512 -20.82 4.53 -17.62
C ARG A 512 -20.60 3.65 -16.39
N ASN A 513 -19.48 2.93 -16.38
CA ASN A 513 -19.09 1.99 -15.32
C ASN A 513 -19.12 2.63 -13.91
N GLY A 514 -19.39 1.82 -12.88
CA GLY A 514 -19.69 2.30 -11.52
C GLY A 514 -18.47 2.68 -10.67
N ASP A 515 -18.69 3.35 -9.54
CA ASP A 515 -17.63 3.76 -8.61
C ASP A 515 -17.23 2.64 -7.65
N GLY A 516 -15.94 2.51 -7.33
CA GLY A 516 -15.49 1.63 -6.25
C GLY A 516 -15.66 2.25 -4.87
N GLY A 517 -16.01 1.45 -3.86
CA GLY A 517 -16.12 1.94 -2.47
C GLY A 517 -14.76 2.27 -1.85
N ASN A 518 -14.73 3.18 -0.89
CA ASN A 518 -13.51 3.54 -0.15
C ASN A 518 -13.38 2.69 1.11
N ALA A 519 -12.15 2.26 1.43
CA ALA A 519 -11.84 1.61 2.70
C ALA A 519 -10.97 2.52 3.55
N ILE A 520 -11.41 2.83 4.77
CA ILE A 520 -10.62 3.55 5.78
C ILE A 520 -10.41 2.62 6.97
N ALA A 521 -9.15 2.28 7.25
CA ALA A 521 -8.77 1.59 8.47
C ALA A 521 -7.96 2.56 9.36
N THR A 522 -8.29 2.62 10.65
CA THR A 522 -7.59 3.44 11.65
C THR A 522 -7.24 2.59 12.86
N ILE A 523 -5.97 2.58 13.28
CA ILE A 523 -5.52 1.94 14.53
C ILE A 523 -4.87 2.98 15.42
N ASN A 524 -5.21 2.94 16.72
CA ASN A 524 -4.56 3.70 17.78
C ASN A 524 -4.17 2.76 18.93
N SER A 525 -2.88 2.44 19.09
CA SER A 525 -2.39 1.91 20.37
C SER A 525 -2.17 3.08 21.32
N GLY A 526 -3.14 3.29 22.21
CA GLY A 526 -3.25 4.49 23.04
C GLY A 526 -2.01 4.75 23.91
N ALA A 527 -1.86 6.02 24.29
CA ALA A 527 -0.69 6.66 24.95
C ALA A 527 -0.13 5.99 26.22
N ASP A 528 -0.85 5.02 26.81
CA ASP A 528 -0.43 4.30 28.02
C ASP A 528 0.17 2.92 27.72
N SER A 529 0.21 2.49 26.44
CA SER A 529 0.64 1.13 26.08
C SER A 529 2.10 0.90 26.46
N THR A 530 2.34 -0.12 27.29
CA THR A 530 3.68 -0.57 27.72
C THR A 530 3.82 -2.07 27.42
N GLY A 531 5.01 -2.50 27.01
CA GLY A 531 5.26 -3.86 26.52
C GLY A 531 5.54 -3.88 25.01
N ILE A 532 5.12 -4.94 24.32
CA ILE A 532 5.35 -5.14 22.88
C ILE A 532 4.04 -4.93 22.12
N VAL A 533 4.11 -4.25 20.97
CA VAL A 533 2.96 -3.97 20.09
C VAL A 533 3.27 -4.46 18.67
N ASP A 534 2.45 -5.38 18.14
CA ASP A 534 2.46 -5.86 16.75
C ASP A 534 1.09 -5.59 16.13
N LEU A 535 1.03 -4.63 15.21
CA LEU A 535 -0.21 -4.19 14.58
C LEU A 535 -0.08 -4.29 13.05
N ARG A 536 -1.05 -4.98 12.45
CA ARG A 536 -1.11 -5.25 11.02
C ARG A 536 -2.45 -4.78 10.49
N GLN A 537 -2.39 -3.90 9.51
CA GLN A 537 -3.55 -3.26 8.90
C GLN A 537 -3.55 -3.50 7.40
N THR A 538 -4.71 -3.88 6.87
CA THR A 538 -4.95 -3.96 5.42
C THR A 538 -6.23 -3.20 5.08
N ALA A 539 -6.13 -2.19 4.22
CA ALA A 539 -7.27 -1.48 3.63
C ALA A 539 -7.30 -1.77 2.12
N VAL A 540 -8.45 -2.19 1.60
CA VAL A 540 -8.66 -2.53 0.18
C VAL A 540 -9.86 -1.75 -0.35
N GLY A 541 -9.62 -0.81 -1.26
CA GLY A 541 -10.65 -0.10 -2.01
C GLY A 541 -11.30 -0.99 -3.07
N GLY A 542 -12.55 -0.70 -3.42
CA GLY A 542 -13.32 -1.48 -4.39
C GLY A 542 -12.93 -1.19 -5.85
N GLY A 543 -12.98 -2.20 -6.73
CA GLY A 543 -12.88 -1.99 -8.17
C GLY A 543 -14.03 -1.14 -8.74
N GLY A 544 -13.93 -0.66 -9.97
CA GLY A 544 -14.93 0.19 -10.64
C GLY A 544 -14.26 1.22 -11.56
N ARG A 545 -15.01 1.98 -12.39
CA ARG A 545 -14.44 2.95 -13.34
C ARG A 545 -13.49 3.94 -12.68
N THR A 546 -13.87 4.44 -11.51
CA THR A 546 -13.12 5.46 -10.78
C THR A 546 -12.01 4.92 -9.89
N GLY A 547 -12.01 3.61 -9.58
CA GLY A 547 -11.13 3.00 -8.58
C GLY A 547 -11.42 3.49 -7.16
N GLY A 548 -11.92 2.61 -6.29
CA GLY A 548 -12.13 2.94 -4.87
C GLY A 548 -10.79 3.17 -4.15
N ASN A 549 -10.74 4.19 -3.28
CA ASN A 549 -9.53 4.50 -2.52
C ASN A 549 -9.37 3.53 -1.33
N GLY A 550 -8.21 2.89 -1.22
CA GLY A 550 -7.83 2.12 -0.03
C GLY A 550 -6.95 2.96 0.88
N THR A 551 -7.49 3.55 1.94
CA THR A 551 -6.73 4.37 2.91
C THR A 551 -6.47 3.59 4.19
N SER A 552 -5.20 3.25 4.42
CA SER A 552 -4.68 2.69 5.68
C SER A 552 -4.11 3.82 6.54
N ILE A 553 -4.52 3.91 7.80
CA ILE A 553 -3.98 4.89 8.76
C ILE A 553 -3.65 4.15 10.06
N VAL A 554 -2.38 4.19 10.44
CA VAL A 554 -1.89 3.68 11.71
C VAL A 554 -1.32 4.87 12.50
N GLU A 555 -1.90 5.20 13.64
CA GLU A 555 -1.45 6.31 14.47
C GLU A 555 -1.13 5.82 15.89
N VAL A 556 0.15 5.69 16.21
CA VAL A 556 0.60 5.36 17.57
C VAL A 556 1.05 6.65 18.26
N LEU A 557 0.15 7.27 19.01
CA LEU A 557 0.45 8.48 19.77
C LEU A 557 1.01 8.10 21.16
N ASN A 558 2.20 8.62 21.50
CA ASN A 558 2.77 8.59 22.87
C ASN A 558 3.02 7.20 23.50
N SER A 559 3.10 6.12 22.71
CA SER A 559 3.30 4.77 23.25
C SER A 559 4.64 4.59 23.98
N LYS A 560 4.60 3.98 25.16
CA LYS A 560 5.78 3.67 26.00
C LYS A 560 6.25 2.21 25.80
N SER A 561 5.95 1.63 24.65
CA SER A 561 6.32 0.25 24.31
C SER A 561 7.83 0.06 24.19
N SER A 562 8.30 -1.13 24.57
CA SER A 562 9.70 -1.55 24.41
C SER A 562 10.00 -2.08 23.00
N LEU A 563 8.98 -2.45 22.23
CA LEU A 563 9.10 -2.89 20.84
C LEU A 563 7.80 -2.54 20.08
N LEU A 564 7.93 -2.01 18.85
CA LEU A 564 6.80 -1.51 18.07
C LEU A 564 6.91 -1.94 16.59
N PHE A 565 6.08 -2.90 16.19
CA PHE A 565 5.96 -3.35 14.81
C PHE A 565 4.64 -2.87 14.20
N LEU A 566 4.73 -2.15 13.08
CA LEU A 566 3.61 -1.50 12.41
C LEU A 566 3.64 -1.86 10.92
N MET A 567 2.75 -2.77 10.50
CA MET A 567 2.53 -3.07 9.09
C MET A 567 1.22 -2.46 8.63
N SER A 568 1.28 -1.66 7.57
CA SER A 568 0.14 -1.04 6.92
C SER A 568 0.16 -1.37 5.43
N SER A 569 -0.92 -1.93 4.93
CA SER A 569 -1.11 -2.20 3.50
C SER A 569 -2.36 -1.49 3.02
N ALA A 570 -2.26 -0.91 1.84
CA ALA A 570 -3.28 -0.16 1.15
C ALA A 570 -3.35 -0.66 -0.29
N TYR A 571 -4.52 -1.14 -0.69
CA TYR A 571 -4.78 -1.60 -2.05
C TYR A 571 -5.86 -0.69 -2.63
N ALA A 572 -5.56 0.02 -3.71
CA ALA A 572 -6.56 0.66 -4.53
C ALA A 572 -7.31 -0.40 -5.34
N GLY A 573 -8.62 -0.19 -5.51
CA GLY A 573 -9.42 -1.07 -6.35
C GLY A 573 -9.11 -0.89 -7.84
N SER A 574 -9.45 -1.89 -8.65
CA SER A 574 -9.17 -1.87 -10.08
C SER A 574 -10.09 -0.96 -10.88
N GLY A 575 -9.54 0.04 -11.56
CA GLY A 575 -10.33 0.99 -12.33
C GLY A 575 -9.61 1.65 -13.50
N THR A 576 -10.16 2.77 -13.95
CA THR A 576 -9.60 3.64 -15.02
C THR A 576 -9.31 5.07 -14.53
N ILE A 577 -9.59 5.39 -13.26
CA ILE A 577 -9.30 6.68 -12.60
C ILE A 577 -8.71 6.40 -11.19
N ALA A 578 -8.34 7.45 -10.46
CA ALA A 578 -7.38 7.45 -9.37
C ALA A 578 -7.83 6.82 -8.05
N GLY A 579 -7.43 5.57 -7.81
CA GLY A 579 -7.40 4.99 -6.46
C GLY A 579 -6.08 5.34 -5.74
N SER A 580 -6.17 6.07 -4.63
CA SER A 580 -5.03 6.38 -3.76
C SER A 580 -4.88 5.36 -2.64
N ALA A 581 -3.64 4.94 -2.41
CA ALA A 581 -3.25 3.97 -1.40
C ALA A 581 -2.32 4.63 -0.37
N ASN A 582 -2.93 5.33 0.60
CA ASN A 582 -2.21 6.01 1.69
C ASN A 582 -1.97 5.05 2.86
N ALA A 583 -0.81 5.16 3.50
CA ALA A 583 -0.40 4.32 4.64
C ALA A 583 0.50 5.13 5.57
N VAL A 584 -0.13 5.76 6.58
CA VAL A 584 0.53 6.59 7.59
C VAL A 584 0.90 5.72 8.79
N ALA A 585 2.09 5.92 9.35
CA ALA A 585 2.51 5.35 10.64
C ALA A 585 3.27 6.39 11.45
N ARG A 586 2.71 6.82 12.58
CA ARG A 586 3.36 7.69 13.58
C ARG A 586 3.70 6.89 14.83
N GLY A 587 4.81 7.21 15.51
CA GLY A 587 5.22 6.60 16.77
C GLY A 587 6.01 7.60 17.61
N SER A 588 5.84 7.63 18.94
CA SER A 588 6.46 8.63 19.82
C SER A 588 7.04 8.01 21.09
N ASN A 589 8.17 8.51 21.58
CA ASN A 589 8.78 8.24 22.91
C ASN A 589 8.92 6.76 23.37
N ALA A 590 9.41 5.88 22.50
CA ALA A 590 9.77 4.51 22.89
C ALA A 590 11.21 4.43 23.45
N THR A 591 11.36 4.20 24.76
CA THR A 591 12.64 4.25 25.50
C THR A 591 13.64 3.12 25.22
N ASN A 592 13.34 2.17 24.33
CA ASN A 592 14.29 1.12 23.88
C ASN A 592 13.86 0.38 22.59
N ALA A 593 12.97 0.96 21.77
CA ALA A 593 12.38 0.20 20.67
C ALA A 593 13.25 0.12 19.42
N SER A 594 13.12 -1.01 18.72
CA SER A 594 13.10 -0.95 17.26
C SER A 594 11.69 -0.65 16.77
N VAL A 595 11.60 0.29 15.83
CA VAL A 595 10.36 0.63 15.13
C VAL A 595 10.50 0.14 13.71
N THR A 596 9.65 -0.79 13.28
CA THR A 596 9.53 -1.14 11.86
C THR A 596 8.19 -0.66 11.35
N VAL A 597 8.22 0.32 10.45
CA VAL A 597 7.06 0.68 9.63
C VAL A 597 7.24 0.02 8.27
N GLN A 598 6.33 -0.88 7.91
CA GLN A 598 6.20 -1.29 6.51
C GLN A 598 4.88 -0.76 5.95
N ALA A 599 4.97 -0.03 4.85
CA ALA A 599 3.84 0.63 4.22
C ALA A 599 3.76 0.21 2.75
N LYS A 600 2.73 -0.55 2.36
CA LYS A 600 2.57 -1.12 1.01
C LYS A 600 1.39 -0.53 0.26
N ALA A 601 1.60 -0.14 -1.00
CA ALA A 601 0.59 0.52 -1.81
C ALA A 601 0.47 -0.11 -3.22
N PHE A 602 -0.67 -0.71 -3.56
CA PHE A 602 -0.94 -1.36 -4.86
C PHE A 602 -2.15 -0.74 -5.56
N GLY A 603 -2.21 -0.80 -6.90
CA GLY A 603 -3.37 -0.31 -7.65
C GLY A 603 -3.28 -0.58 -9.16
N ARG A 604 -4.42 -0.69 -9.84
CA ARG A 604 -4.50 -0.79 -11.31
C ARG A 604 -4.83 0.54 -11.96
N ASN A 605 -4.05 0.93 -12.97
CA ASN A 605 -4.17 2.12 -13.83
C ASN A 605 -3.88 3.52 -13.24
N VAL A 606 -3.69 3.74 -11.94
CA VAL A 606 -3.28 5.07 -11.42
C VAL A 606 -2.33 5.01 -10.21
N GLY A 607 -1.52 6.05 -10.04
CA GLY A 607 -0.47 6.16 -9.05
C GLY A 607 -0.92 6.16 -7.58
N ALA A 608 -0.51 5.11 -6.87
CA ALA A 608 -0.43 5.09 -5.41
C ALA A 608 0.36 6.30 -4.86
N ARG A 609 -0.03 6.81 -3.68
CA ARG A 609 0.67 7.88 -2.94
C ARG A 609 0.94 7.43 -1.51
N LEU A 610 2.20 7.12 -1.23
CA LEU A 610 2.63 6.56 0.05
C LEU A 610 3.27 7.64 0.93
N ASN A 611 2.56 8.05 2.00
CA ASN A 611 3.04 9.04 2.98
C ASN A 611 3.35 8.39 4.34
N VAL A 612 4.59 7.93 4.54
CA VAL A 612 5.07 7.53 5.86
C VAL A 612 5.67 8.75 6.58
N ALA A 613 5.41 8.89 7.88
CA ALA A 613 5.82 10.05 8.68
C ALA A 613 6.11 9.68 10.14
N ALA A 614 7.36 9.26 10.41
CA ALA A 614 7.85 8.90 11.74
C ALA A 614 8.27 10.15 12.55
N SER A 615 7.31 10.98 12.94
CA SER A 615 7.56 12.19 13.74
C SER A 615 7.61 11.89 15.25
N GLY A 616 8.64 12.39 15.95
CA GLY A 616 8.74 12.39 17.41
C GLY A 616 9.36 11.14 18.07
N VAL A 617 10.22 10.41 17.35
CA VAL A 617 10.81 9.14 17.83
C VAL A 617 12.08 9.36 18.67
N SER A 618 11.94 9.43 20.01
CA SER A 618 13.10 9.47 20.93
C SER A 618 13.71 8.07 21.20
N ALA A 619 14.11 7.35 20.15
CA ALA A 619 14.67 6.00 20.30
C ALA A 619 16.15 6.01 20.74
N THR A 620 16.50 5.04 21.58
CA THR A 620 17.87 4.62 21.92
C THR A 620 18.37 3.45 21.05
N GLY A 621 17.56 3.01 20.07
CA GLY A 621 17.78 1.83 19.23
C GLY A 621 17.47 2.03 17.73
N HIS A 622 17.27 0.93 17.00
CA HIS A 622 17.21 0.91 15.52
C HIS A 622 15.83 1.28 14.94
N VAL A 623 15.74 2.29 14.08
CA VAL A 623 14.49 2.69 13.43
C VAL A 623 14.53 2.33 11.94
N ASN A 624 13.58 1.52 11.48
CA ASN A 624 13.54 0.98 10.12
C ASN A 624 12.21 1.37 9.43
N VAL A 625 12.29 2.17 8.37
CA VAL A 625 11.12 2.71 7.66
C VAL A 625 11.12 2.24 6.21
N ILE A 626 10.30 1.24 5.90
CA ILE A 626 10.25 0.59 4.59
C ILE A 626 8.95 0.99 3.88
N GLY A 627 9.05 1.89 2.91
CA GLY A 627 7.98 2.22 1.97
C GLY A 627 8.09 1.38 0.69
N MET A 628 6.98 0.78 0.24
CA MET A 628 6.94 0.06 -1.04
C MET A 628 5.65 0.40 -1.78
N ALA A 629 5.74 0.96 -2.98
CA ALA A 629 4.59 1.09 -3.88
C ALA A 629 4.79 0.24 -5.14
N THR A 630 3.76 -0.50 -5.50
CA THR A 630 3.76 -1.49 -6.58
C THR A 630 2.41 -1.44 -7.27
N GLY A 631 2.24 -0.47 -8.18
CA GLY A 631 1.13 -0.47 -9.14
C GLY A 631 1.32 -1.56 -10.20
N SER A 632 0.24 -1.88 -10.91
CA SER A 632 0.19 -2.76 -12.08
C SER A 632 -0.68 -2.14 -13.18
N SER A 633 -0.17 -2.13 -14.43
CA SER A 633 -0.77 -1.54 -15.65
C SER A 633 -1.07 -0.02 -15.67
N GLY A 634 -0.91 0.60 -16.86
CA GLY A 634 -1.96 1.43 -17.43
C GLY A 634 -1.69 2.90 -17.77
N VAL A 635 -1.15 3.71 -16.85
CA VAL A 635 -0.87 5.13 -17.16
C VAL A 635 0.29 5.74 -16.35
N ASN A 636 0.30 5.59 -15.01
CA ASN A 636 1.33 6.15 -14.14
C ASN A 636 1.56 5.23 -12.93
N GLY A 637 2.78 4.73 -12.75
CA GLY A 637 3.14 3.98 -11.55
C GLY A 637 3.10 4.84 -10.28
N GLY A 638 2.96 4.18 -9.12
CA GLY A 638 2.86 4.86 -7.81
C GLY A 638 4.02 5.79 -7.51
N SER A 639 3.71 6.96 -6.94
CA SER A 639 4.65 7.95 -6.41
C SER A 639 4.78 7.77 -4.89
N VAL A 640 5.89 7.21 -4.43
CA VAL A 640 6.22 7.20 -2.99
C VAL A 640 6.74 8.57 -2.59
N ARG A 641 6.33 9.10 -1.42
CA ARG A 641 6.92 10.31 -0.82
C ARG A 641 7.07 10.12 0.69
N LEU A 642 8.25 9.68 1.11
CA LEU A 642 8.58 9.56 2.53
C LEU A 642 9.05 10.93 3.03
N VAL A 643 8.44 11.46 4.10
CA VAL A 643 8.84 12.73 4.72
C VAL A 643 8.99 12.52 6.22
N ASP A 644 10.21 12.24 6.64
CA ASP A 644 10.54 11.99 8.03
C ASP A 644 11.25 13.20 8.64
N ALA A 645 10.67 13.76 9.70
CA ALA A 645 11.26 14.78 10.56
C ALA A 645 11.46 14.18 11.95
N VAL A 646 12.64 13.57 12.18
CA VAL A 646 12.98 13.00 13.50
C VAL A 646 13.68 14.08 14.33
N SER A 647 12.89 14.83 15.09
CA SER A 647 13.37 15.81 16.06
C SER A 647 13.61 15.15 17.42
N GLY A 648 14.86 15.17 17.90
CA GLY A 648 15.24 14.74 19.25
C GLY A 648 15.58 13.26 19.39
N SER A 649 16.85 12.98 19.74
CA SER A 649 17.29 11.68 20.24
C SER A 649 18.27 11.88 21.41
N THR A 650 18.10 11.09 22.46
CA THR A 650 18.99 10.97 23.62
C THR A 650 20.25 10.16 23.28
N ALA A 651 21.21 10.07 24.21
CA ALA A 651 22.64 9.79 23.95
C ALA A 651 23.05 8.38 23.42
N GLY A 652 22.18 7.66 22.71
CA GLY A 652 22.41 6.31 22.16
C GLY A 652 22.97 6.27 20.73
N LYS A 653 22.82 5.12 20.08
CA LYS A 653 23.09 4.91 18.63
C LYS A 653 21.79 5.05 17.84
N LEU A 654 21.84 5.67 16.67
CA LEU A 654 20.69 5.84 15.77
C LEU A 654 21.00 5.22 14.40
N TRP A 655 20.32 4.13 14.06
CA TRP A 655 20.34 3.57 12.70
C TRP A 655 18.99 3.82 12.02
N LEU A 656 19.03 4.39 10.82
CA LEU A 656 17.87 4.73 10.00
C LEU A 656 18.01 4.12 8.61
N THR A 657 17.03 3.35 8.17
CA THR A 657 16.88 2.97 6.76
C THR A 657 15.54 3.45 6.26
N GLN A 658 15.57 4.21 5.15
CA GLN A 658 14.42 4.70 4.42
C GLN A 658 14.53 4.14 2.99
N THR A 659 13.51 3.45 2.50
CA THR A 659 13.48 2.95 1.11
C THR A 659 12.14 3.22 0.49
N ALA A 660 12.15 3.73 -0.74
CA ALA A 660 11.02 3.93 -1.63
C ALA A 660 11.23 3.15 -2.94
N VAL A 661 10.16 2.52 -3.44
CA VAL A 661 10.13 1.87 -4.76
C VAL A 661 8.85 2.30 -5.48
N GLY A 662 8.97 2.73 -6.73
CA GLY A 662 7.87 3.08 -7.63
C GLY A 662 7.36 1.88 -8.42
N GLY A 663 6.06 1.89 -8.75
CA GLY A 663 5.39 0.76 -9.39
C GLY A 663 5.78 0.50 -10.84
N SER A 664 5.80 -0.77 -11.26
CA SER A 664 6.01 -1.18 -12.65
C SER A 664 4.71 -1.04 -13.46
N ALA A 665 4.81 -0.81 -14.77
CA ALA A 665 3.72 -1.15 -15.69
C ALA A 665 3.85 -2.64 -16.09
N ASP A 666 2.71 -3.29 -16.34
CA ASP A 666 2.62 -4.68 -16.81
C ASP A 666 2.32 -4.70 -18.32
N ASP A 667 2.78 -5.75 -19.01
CA ASP A 667 2.85 -5.89 -20.47
C ASP A 667 1.49 -6.03 -21.21
N ASN A 668 0.37 -6.14 -20.48
CA ASN A 668 -0.87 -6.75 -20.97
C ASN A 668 -1.95 -5.80 -21.51
N ASP A 669 -1.69 -4.49 -21.65
CA ASP A 669 -2.69 -3.56 -22.15
C ASP A 669 -2.10 -2.53 -23.13
N VAL A 670 -2.89 -2.11 -24.13
CA VAL A 670 -2.45 -1.27 -25.26
C VAL A 670 -2.29 0.21 -24.87
N SER A 671 -2.17 0.49 -23.56
CA SER A 671 -2.18 1.81 -22.96
C SER A 671 -0.80 2.21 -22.44
N LEU A 672 -0.26 3.28 -23.02
CA LEU A 672 1.04 3.89 -22.75
C LEU A 672 1.22 4.23 -21.25
N GLY A 673 1.91 3.37 -20.51
CA GLY A 673 2.16 3.54 -19.07
C GLY A 673 3.56 4.08 -18.74
N ALA A 674 3.64 5.16 -17.95
CA ALA A 674 4.89 5.59 -17.33
C ALA A 674 5.17 4.82 -16.03
N GLY A 675 6.42 4.41 -15.82
CA GLY A 675 6.90 3.81 -14.58
C GLY A 675 6.79 4.76 -13.39
N GLY A 676 6.60 4.22 -12.18
CA GLY A 676 6.28 5.02 -11.00
C GLY A 676 7.44 5.83 -10.43
N ALA A 677 7.16 7.03 -9.93
CA ALA A 677 8.16 7.85 -9.26
C ALA A 677 8.48 7.36 -7.83
N ALA A 678 9.68 7.62 -7.33
CA ALA A 678 10.04 7.32 -5.95
C ALA A 678 10.76 8.52 -5.31
N GLU A 679 10.15 9.14 -4.31
CA GLU A 679 10.72 10.23 -3.51
C GLU A 679 10.92 9.79 -2.05
N SER A 680 12.13 10.00 -1.55
CA SER A 680 12.52 9.77 -0.15
C SER A 680 13.20 11.01 0.39
N LEU A 681 12.57 11.70 1.34
CA LEU A 681 13.10 12.89 2.00
C LEU A 681 13.20 12.62 3.51
N LEU A 682 14.43 12.67 4.03
CA LEU A 682 14.72 12.50 5.45
C LEU A 682 15.41 13.77 5.98
N THR A 683 14.82 14.38 7.01
CA THR A 683 15.39 15.55 7.69
C THR A 683 15.60 15.22 9.17
N LEU A 684 16.83 15.39 9.63
CA LEU A 684 17.29 15.12 10.99
C LEU A 684 17.93 16.40 11.52
N GLN A 685 17.34 16.99 12.56
CA GLN A 685 17.81 18.25 13.16
C GLN A 685 18.05 18.09 14.66
N ASP A 686 19.13 18.69 15.15
CA ASP A 686 19.51 18.81 16.57
C ASP A 686 19.55 17.48 17.35
N THR A 687 19.97 16.40 16.69
CA THR A 687 20.13 15.09 17.34
C THR A 687 21.32 15.07 18.31
N LYS A 688 21.14 14.40 19.46
CA LYS A 688 22.17 14.19 20.49
C LYS A 688 22.69 12.74 20.53
N ALA A 689 22.36 11.94 19.50
CA ALA A 689 22.90 10.59 19.34
C ALA A 689 24.44 10.62 19.20
N ARG A 690 25.12 9.62 19.77
CA ARG A 690 26.60 9.53 19.76
C ARG A 690 27.14 8.95 18.45
N GLU A 691 26.38 8.04 17.83
CA GLU A 691 26.73 7.36 16.57
C GLU A 691 25.48 7.32 15.69
N ILE A 692 25.61 7.71 14.42
CA ILE A 692 24.49 7.81 13.48
C ILE A 692 24.85 7.08 12.18
N LEU A 693 23.97 6.17 11.74
CA LEU A 693 24.05 5.49 10.45
C LEU A 693 22.74 5.68 9.69
N VAL A 694 22.78 6.33 8.53
CA VAL A 694 21.58 6.60 7.72
C VAL A 694 21.71 6.03 6.33
N LYS A 695 20.67 5.36 5.86
CA LYS A 695 20.54 4.91 4.46
C LYS A 695 19.21 5.37 3.88
N VAL A 696 19.24 6.25 2.88
CA VAL A 696 18.05 6.70 2.13
C VAL A 696 18.15 6.14 0.71
N ARG A 697 17.09 5.49 0.23
CA ARG A 697 17.03 4.88 -1.11
C ARG A 697 15.71 5.16 -1.82
N SER A 698 15.76 5.53 -3.09
CA SER A 698 14.60 5.59 -3.98
C SER A 698 14.87 4.86 -5.28
N THR A 699 13.95 4.02 -5.73
CA THR A 699 14.02 3.30 -7.01
C THR A 699 12.76 3.56 -7.83
N GLY A 700 12.89 4.18 -9.00
CA GLY A 700 11.79 4.39 -9.95
C GLY A 700 11.32 3.10 -10.61
N GLY A 701 10.05 3.06 -10.99
CA GLY A 701 9.39 1.90 -11.60
C GLY A 701 9.72 1.71 -13.08
N ARG A 702 9.57 0.46 -13.56
CA ARG A 702 9.82 0.07 -14.95
C ARG A 702 8.57 0.21 -15.84
N THR A 703 8.76 0.31 -17.15
CA THR A 703 7.66 0.11 -18.14
C THR A 703 7.62 -1.36 -18.59
N GLY A 704 6.47 -1.83 -19.07
CA GLY A 704 6.32 -3.18 -19.65
C GLY A 704 6.88 -3.31 -21.07
N GLU A 705 7.08 -4.54 -21.52
CA GLU A 705 7.57 -4.93 -22.85
C GLU A 705 6.39 -5.03 -23.85
N GLN A 706 6.48 -4.35 -24.99
CA GLN A 706 5.37 -4.25 -25.96
C GLN A 706 5.66 -5.06 -27.23
N ASP A 707 4.69 -5.88 -27.67
CA ASP A 707 4.80 -6.64 -28.92
C ASP A 707 4.69 -5.75 -30.18
N ARG A 708 5.25 -6.25 -31.29
CA ARG A 708 5.92 -5.47 -32.34
C ARG A 708 4.98 -4.78 -33.37
N SER A 709 4.15 -3.80 -33.00
CA SER A 709 3.22 -3.20 -34.00
C SER A 709 2.93 -1.69 -33.98
N SER A 710 3.31 -0.90 -32.97
CA SER A 710 3.07 0.57 -32.97
C SER A 710 4.37 1.38 -32.94
N GLU A 711 4.70 2.08 -34.03
CA GLU A 711 5.97 2.83 -34.18
C GLU A 711 6.05 4.18 -33.44
N ASP A 712 4.95 4.66 -32.85
CA ASP A 712 4.87 5.96 -32.17
C ASP A 712 4.31 5.82 -30.75
N THR A 713 5.19 5.55 -29.77
CA THR A 713 4.81 5.35 -28.36
C THR A 713 5.68 6.19 -27.40
N THR A 714 5.00 6.85 -26.45
CA THR A 714 5.60 7.74 -25.44
C THR A 714 5.36 7.21 -24.02
N GLY A 715 5.97 6.08 -23.66
CA GLY A 715 5.97 5.53 -22.29
C GLY A 715 7.28 5.85 -21.57
N GLY A 716 7.22 6.42 -20.36
CA GLY A 716 8.43 6.90 -19.68
C GLY A 716 8.89 6.06 -18.48
N GLY A 717 10.21 5.99 -18.23
CA GLY A 717 10.74 5.36 -17.01
C GLY A 717 10.49 6.21 -15.76
N GLY A 718 10.29 5.59 -14.59
CA GLY A 718 9.93 6.32 -13.37
C GLY A 718 11.08 7.14 -12.76
N ASN A 719 10.83 8.38 -12.35
CA ASN A 719 11.86 9.23 -11.72
C ASN A 719 12.20 8.78 -10.28
N ALA A 720 13.42 9.02 -9.83
CA ALA A 720 13.83 8.77 -8.44
C ALA A 720 14.52 9.99 -7.80
N HIS A 721 14.07 10.35 -6.60
CA HIS A 721 14.62 11.41 -5.77
C HIS A 721 14.93 10.87 -4.36
N SER A 722 16.16 11.04 -3.90
CA SER A 722 16.58 10.71 -2.54
C SER A 722 17.32 11.89 -1.94
N ALA A 723 16.84 12.40 -0.81
CA ALA A 723 17.41 13.56 -0.14
C ALA A 723 17.55 13.31 1.37
N LEU A 724 18.74 13.63 1.91
CA LEU A 724 19.03 13.60 3.34
C LEU A 724 19.66 14.91 3.79
N VAL A 725 19.02 15.55 4.77
CA VAL A 725 19.58 16.67 5.53
C VAL A 725 19.75 16.20 6.97
N LEU A 726 20.99 16.16 7.47
CA LEU A 726 21.31 15.77 8.84
C LEU A 726 22.23 16.80 9.51
N SER A 727 21.76 17.40 10.60
CA SER A 727 22.55 18.20 11.53
C SER A 727 22.61 17.57 12.93
N THR A 728 23.81 17.52 13.52
CA THR A 728 24.07 16.91 14.83
C THR A 728 25.06 17.74 15.64
N THR A 729 24.79 17.90 16.95
CA THR A 729 25.67 18.66 17.86
C THR A 729 26.55 17.77 18.74
N ALA A 730 26.24 16.47 18.85
CA ALA A 730 26.87 15.56 19.83
C ALA A 730 27.43 14.23 19.25
N ALA A 731 27.24 13.94 17.96
CA ALA A 731 27.75 12.70 17.37
C ALA A 731 29.28 12.71 17.23
N THR A 732 29.93 11.61 17.61
CA THR A 732 31.38 11.38 17.41
C THR A 732 31.67 10.76 16.05
N THR A 733 30.72 10.02 15.49
CA THR A 733 30.78 9.39 14.16
C THR A 733 29.43 9.48 13.47
N THR A 734 29.41 9.82 12.19
CA THR A 734 28.21 9.86 11.35
C THR A 734 28.54 9.35 9.96
N ALA A 735 27.82 8.31 9.52
CA ALA A 735 27.93 7.75 8.18
C ALA A 735 26.56 7.80 7.50
N ALA A 736 26.51 8.35 6.28
CA ALA A 736 25.27 8.50 5.54
C ALA A 736 25.40 8.14 4.06
N VAL A 737 24.47 7.32 3.59
CA VAL A 737 24.39 6.84 2.21
C VAL A 737 23.05 7.23 1.60
N VAL A 738 23.09 7.98 0.52
CA VAL A 738 21.92 8.38 -0.27
C VAL A 738 22.01 7.78 -1.67
N GLU A 739 21.05 6.91 -2.01
CA GLU A 739 20.98 6.16 -3.26
C GLU A 739 19.71 6.55 -4.04
N ALA A 740 19.82 7.13 -5.22
CA ALA A 740 18.69 7.36 -6.13
C ALA A 740 18.88 6.57 -7.43
N THR A 741 17.88 5.77 -7.81
CA THR A 741 17.91 4.88 -8.98
C THR A 741 16.69 5.12 -9.86
N GLY A 742 16.85 5.77 -11.02
CA GLY A 742 15.78 5.96 -12.00
C GLY A 742 15.28 4.64 -12.60
N GLY A 743 13.99 4.58 -12.93
CA GLY A 743 13.34 3.43 -13.52
C GLY A 743 13.70 3.24 -15.00
N ALA A 744 13.87 1.98 -15.41
CA ALA A 744 14.21 1.59 -16.78
C ALA A 744 12.96 1.39 -17.65
N ALA A 745 13.03 1.76 -18.94
CA ALA A 745 12.04 1.33 -19.92
C ALA A 745 12.39 -0.08 -20.44
N ALA A 746 11.39 -0.94 -20.62
CA ALA A 746 11.60 -2.27 -21.22
C ALA A 746 11.73 -2.21 -22.75
N SER A 747 12.21 -3.31 -23.32
CA SER A 747 12.69 -3.46 -24.69
C SER A 747 11.59 -3.50 -25.75
N ALA A 748 11.16 -2.33 -26.25
CA ALA A 748 10.45 -2.23 -27.52
C ALA A 748 11.03 -1.11 -28.40
N ARG A 749 10.94 -1.27 -29.73
CA ARG A 749 11.59 -0.43 -30.75
C ARG A 749 10.82 0.90 -30.98
N ALA A 750 10.50 1.60 -29.90
CA ALA A 750 9.74 2.85 -29.87
C ALA A 750 10.64 4.06 -30.12
N ARG A 751 10.32 4.89 -31.12
CA ARG A 751 11.15 6.06 -31.49
C ARG A 751 11.05 7.25 -30.50
N ARG A 752 10.22 7.21 -29.44
CA ARG A 752 9.81 8.39 -28.63
C ARG A 752 9.57 8.20 -27.11
N ALA A 753 10.14 7.17 -26.47
CA ALA A 753 10.04 6.96 -25.02
C ALA A 753 11.17 7.66 -24.22
N PRO A 754 10.91 8.45 -23.13
CA PRO A 754 11.94 9.05 -22.26
C PRO A 754 12.18 8.30 -20.93
N GLY A 755 13.42 8.12 -20.51
CA GLY A 755 13.84 7.36 -19.32
C GLY A 755 13.78 8.15 -18.02
N GLY A 756 13.71 7.44 -16.89
CA GLY A 756 13.61 8.06 -15.57
C GLY A 756 14.90 8.72 -15.11
N SER A 757 14.81 9.97 -14.64
CA SER A 757 15.92 10.73 -14.05
C SER A 757 16.18 10.36 -12.59
N ALA A 758 17.42 10.52 -12.13
CA ALA A 758 17.81 10.27 -10.74
C ALA A 758 18.49 11.50 -10.09
N LEU A 759 18.01 11.90 -8.92
CA LEU A 759 18.55 12.98 -8.09
C LEU A 759 18.90 12.46 -6.69
N ALA A 760 20.17 12.61 -6.28
CA ALA A 760 20.64 12.27 -4.94
C ALA A 760 21.27 13.50 -4.26
N GLU A 761 20.69 13.94 -3.15
CA GLU A 761 21.18 15.07 -2.34
C GLU A 761 21.54 14.62 -0.92
N LEU A 762 22.77 14.95 -0.49
CA LEU A 762 23.24 14.69 0.87
C LEU A 762 23.86 15.95 1.46
N THR A 763 23.30 16.41 2.59
CA THR A 763 23.87 17.45 3.43
C THR A 763 24.13 16.91 4.84
N LEU A 764 25.40 16.92 5.27
CA LEU A 764 25.83 16.53 6.62
C LEU A 764 26.48 17.71 7.34
N ALA A 765 26.05 17.98 8.57
CA ALA A 765 26.66 18.98 9.45
C ALA A 765 26.88 18.43 10.87
N GLY A 766 28.12 18.48 11.39
CA GLY A 766 28.38 18.01 12.75
C GLY A 766 29.83 18.08 13.25
N ASN A 767 30.00 17.75 14.53
CA ASN A 767 31.26 17.94 15.26
C ASN A 767 32.24 16.74 15.17
N GLY A 768 31.74 15.52 14.94
CA GLY A 768 32.53 14.28 14.85
C GLY A 768 33.03 13.94 13.44
N ALA A 769 33.56 12.73 13.25
CA ALA A 769 33.98 12.24 11.92
C ALA A 769 32.74 12.02 11.02
N LEU A 770 32.77 12.61 9.82
CA LEU A 770 31.65 12.61 8.87
C LEU A 770 32.05 11.90 7.57
N ASP A 771 31.31 10.84 7.21
CA ASP A 771 31.40 10.13 5.94
C ASP A 771 30.09 10.28 5.17
N GLY A 772 30.16 10.94 4.02
CA GLY A 772 29.00 11.31 3.21
C GLY A 772 29.11 10.82 1.76
N ARG A 773 28.19 9.93 1.38
CA ARG A 773 28.11 9.39 0.02
C ARG A 773 26.73 9.62 -0.61
N ALA A 774 26.70 10.45 -1.67
CA ALA A 774 25.54 10.59 -2.55
C ALA A 774 25.79 9.84 -3.87
N THR A 775 24.83 9.05 -4.32
CA THR A 775 24.95 8.24 -5.54
C THR A 775 23.64 8.29 -6.34
N ALA A 776 23.70 8.80 -7.57
CA ALA A 776 22.56 8.88 -8.50
C ALA A 776 22.83 8.02 -9.75
N THR A 777 21.85 7.20 -10.13
CA THR A 777 21.97 6.17 -11.17
C THR A 777 20.69 6.12 -12.02
N GLY A 778 20.76 6.24 -13.35
CA GLY A 778 19.62 5.89 -14.23
C GLY A 778 19.49 4.37 -14.44
N GLY A 779 18.30 3.85 -14.74
CA GLY A 779 18.08 2.39 -14.89
C GLY A 779 18.84 1.74 -16.06
N SER A 780 19.01 0.41 -16.02
CA SER A 780 19.69 -0.41 -17.05
C SER A 780 19.16 -1.84 -17.09
N ALA A 781 19.69 -2.64 -18.03
CA ALA A 781 19.86 -4.08 -17.94
C ALA A 781 21.02 -4.47 -18.89
N GLU A 782 22.00 -5.30 -18.57
CA GLU A 782 22.52 -5.89 -17.31
C GLU A 782 24.09 -5.75 -17.37
N THR A 783 24.98 -6.27 -16.52
CA THR A 783 24.93 -7.25 -15.41
C THR A 783 25.95 -6.83 -14.31
N PHE A 784 26.29 -7.74 -13.39
CA PHE A 784 27.21 -7.58 -12.25
C PHE A 784 28.72 -7.56 -12.65
N ALA A 785 29.67 -7.00 -11.90
CA ALA A 785 29.83 -7.05 -10.43
C ALA A 785 30.48 -5.80 -9.76
N ALA A 786 30.62 -5.83 -8.43
CA ALA A 786 30.96 -4.70 -7.54
C ALA A 786 32.47 -4.45 -7.34
N LEU A 787 32.91 -3.19 -7.12
CA LEU A 787 33.09 -2.65 -5.76
C LEU A 787 32.46 -1.23 -5.60
N ALA A 788 31.14 -1.17 -5.77
CA ALA A 788 30.32 0.05 -5.67
C ALA A 788 30.71 1.30 -6.51
N PRO A 789 31.19 1.21 -7.76
CA PRO A 789 30.86 2.24 -8.75
C PRO A 789 29.36 2.16 -9.10
N ALA A 790 28.74 3.29 -9.43
CA ALA A 790 27.39 3.30 -10.00
C ALA A 790 27.45 3.13 -11.53
N VAL A 791 26.47 2.43 -12.13
CA VAL A 791 26.37 2.20 -13.58
C VAL A 791 24.91 2.32 -14.01
N ALA A 792 24.66 3.10 -15.06
CA ALA A 792 23.34 3.49 -15.55
C ALA A 792 23.19 3.29 -17.05
N GLY A 793 21.95 3.14 -17.55
CA GLY A 793 21.66 2.68 -18.91
C GLY A 793 20.43 3.30 -19.61
N GLY A 794 19.96 4.50 -19.24
CA GLY A 794 18.96 5.23 -20.05
C GLY A 794 18.60 6.70 -19.77
N GLY A 795 19.23 7.46 -18.84
CA GLY A 795 18.79 8.85 -18.55
C GLY A 795 19.80 9.74 -17.81
N ASP A 796 19.46 11.01 -17.60
CA ASP A 796 20.28 12.03 -16.92
C ASP A 796 20.48 11.71 -15.42
N ALA A 797 21.65 12.08 -14.88
CA ALA A 797 22.02 11.82 -13.48
C ALA A 797 22.65 13.06 -12.82
N THR A 798 22.14 13.46 -11.66
CA THR A 798 22.75 14.51 -10.82
C THR A 798 22.95 14.00 -9.39
N ALA A 799 24.18 14.11 -8.87
CA ALA A 799 24.53 13.78 -7.49
C ALA A 799 25.24 14.97 -6.82
N ARG A 800 24.74 15.40 -5.67
CA ARG A 800 25.34 16.46 -4.85
C ARG A 800 25.59 15.97 -3.43
N ALA A 801 26.82 16.13 -2.95
CA ALA A 801 27.22 15.81 -1.58
C ALA A 801 27.93 17.02 -0.95
N ARG A 802 27.41 17.50 0.19
CA ARG A 802 28.02 18.56 0.99
C ARG A 802 28.19 18.12 2.44
N VAL A 803 29.39 18.29 2.99
CA VAL A 803 29.73 17.92 4.36
C VAL A 803 30.52 19.04 5.02
N GLU A 804 30.01 19.52 6.16
CA GLU A 804 30.62 20.61 6.94
C GLU A 804 30.82 20.20 8.40
N GLY A 805 32.00 20.45 8.97
CA GLY A 805 32.28 20.07 10.35
C GLY A 805 33.58 20.65 10.92
N ASN A 806 34.04 20.06 12.03
CA ASN A 806 35.28 20.46 12.72
C ASN A 806 36.33 19.34 12.83
N SER A 807 36.06 18.20 12.19
CA SER A 807 36.85 16.96 12.23
C SER A 807 37.27 16.54 10.81
N THR A 808 37.80 15.31 10.66
CA THR A 808 38.10 14.73 9.34
C THR A 808 36.83 14.57 8.52
N VAL A 809 36.85 15.02 7.26
CA VAL A 809 35.71 15.00 6.35
C VAL A 809 36.06 14.22 5.08
N LEU A 810 35.26 13.22 4.76
CA LEU A 810 35.30 12.52 3.46
C LEU A 810 33.98 12.73 2.72
N VAL A 811 34.06 13.25 1.50
CA VAL A 811 32.90 13.49 0.63
C VAL A 811 33.13 12.80 -0.70
N THR A 812 32.22 11.94 -1.10
CA THR A 812 32.23 11.34 -2.45
C THR A 812 30.89 11.53 -3.13
N SER A 813 30.90 12.19 -4.29
CA SER A 813 29.76 12.27 -5.21
C SER A 813 30.03 11.47 -6.48
N THR A 814 29.02 10.74 -6.96
CA THR A 814 29.12 10.00 -8.22
C THR A 814 27.82 10.08 -8.98
N ALA A 815 27.90 10.60 -10.20
CA ALA A 815 26.80 10.66 -11.16
C ALA A 815 27.21 9.93 -12.44
N LYS A 816 26.46 8.89 -12.82
CA LYS A 816 26.62 8.23 -14.11
C LYS A 816 25.30 8.28 -14.86
N ALA A 817 25.33 8.93 -16.02
CA ALA A 817 24.22 9.01 -16.94
C ALA A 817 24.13 7.74 -17.80
N GLY A 818 22.99 7.58 -18.45
CA GLY A 818 22.62 6.34 -19.12
C GLY A 818 22.87 6.28 -20.62
N ASN A 819 23.12 5.06 -21.11
CA ASN A 819 23.27 4.73 -22.53
C ASN A 819 21.99 5.10 -23.31
N GLY A 820 22.10 6.01 -24.28
CA GLY A 820 20.94 6.55 -24.97
C GLY A 820 20.48 5.71 -26.16
N ASN A 821 19.42 4.91 -25.99
CA ASN A 821 18.46 4.69 -27.09
C ASN A 821 17.50 5.88 -27.27
N GLN A 822 17.68 6.93 -26.47
CA GLN A 822 16.77 8.05 -26.30
C GLN A 822 17.51 9.37 -26.54
N ALA A 823 17.39 9.83 -27.77
CA ALA A 823 17.96 11.08 -28.23
C ALA A 823 17.22 12.29 -27.66
N ARG A 824 17.92 13.23 -27.02
CA ARG A 824 17.40 14.60 -26.89
C ARG A 824 17.52 15.29 -28.25
N LEU A 825 16.49 15.17 -29.09
CA LEU A 825 16.37 15.86 -30.38
C LEU A 825 16.37 17.39 -30.17
N ILE A 826 17.52 18.00 -30.42
CA ILE A 826 17.67 19.44 -30.64
C ILE A 826 18.20 19.60 -32.06
N ASP A 827 17.53 20.41 -32.86
CA ASP A 827 17.89 20.75 -34.25
C ASP A 827 18.20 19.53 -35.15
N GLY A 828 17.49 18.42 -34.91
CA GLY A 828 17.63 17.17 -35.68
C GLY A 828 18.77 16.24 -35.23
N VAL A 829 19.60 16.65 -34.27
CA VAL A 829 20.73 15.85 -33.76
C VAL A 829 20.36 15.13 -32.47
N SER A 830 20.78 13.87 -32.38
CA SER A 830 20.59 13.02 -31.21
C SER A 830 21.72 13.23 -30.19
N ILE A 831 21.42 13.55 -28.94
CA ILE A 831 22.42 13.70 -27.86
C ILE A 831 22.13 12.71 -26.72
N GLY A 832 23.17 12.03 -26.25
CA GLY A 832 23.14 11.14 -25.07
C GLY A 832 22.97 11.88 -23.73
N ALA A 833 22.66 11.14 -22.67
CA ALA A 833 22.29 11.70 -21.37
C ALA A 833 23.45 12.37 -20.61
N ARG A 834 23.14 13.45 -19.87
CA ARG A 834 24.10 14.30 -19.14
C ARG A 834 24.33 13.82 -17.70
N ALA A 835 25.58 13.87 -17.25
CA ALA A 835 25.96 13.62 -15.85
C ALA A 835 26.50 14.88 -15.16
N VAL A 836 26.06 15.13 -13.92
CA VAL A 836 26.56 16.24 -13.07
C VAL A 836 26.86 15.72 -11.67
N SER A 837 28.09 15.93 -11.19
CA SER A 837 28.59 15.43 -9.91
C SER A 837 29.26 16.54 -9.12
N GLU A 838 28.80 16.80 -7.89
CA GLU A 838 29.30 17.88 -7.04
C GLU A 838 29.64 17.35 -5.63
N ALA A 839 30.89 17.51 -5.19
CA ALA A 839 31.35 17.18 -3.84
C ALA A 839 31.95 18.41 -3.15
N VAL A 840 31.41 18.81 -2.01
CA VAL A 840 31.89 19.95 -1.21
C VAL A 840 32.17 19.52 0.22
N GLY A 841 33.45 19.49 0.62
CA GLY A 841 33.91 19.21 1.98
C GLY A 841 34.52 20.44 2.64
N ARG A 842 34.11 20.77 3.87
CA ARG A 842 34.64 21.91 4.62
C ARG A 842 34.86 21.56 6.10
N SER A 843 36.07 21.78 6.61
CA SER A 843 36.40 21.66 8.04
C SER A 843 36.86 22.99 8.62
N THR A 844 36.32 23.37 9.79
CA THR A 844 36.77 24.51 10.58
C THR A 844 37.99 24.20 11.46
N GLY A 845 38.39 22.93 11.53
CA GLY A 845 39.48 22.42 12.35
C GLY A 845 40.73 22.07 11.55
N THR A 846 41.74 21.52 12.22
CA THR A 846 43.04 21.12 11.64
C THR A 846 43.04 19.71 11.03
N ALA A 847 41.87 19.11 10.83
CA ALA A 847 41.73 17.74 10.35
C ALA A 847 41.68 17.64 8.81
N ALA A 848 42.02 16.48 8.25
CA ALA A 848 42.07 16.31 6.80
C ALA A 848 40.67 16.38 6.14
N VAL A 849 40.58 16.99 4.96
CA VAL A 849 39.35 17.06 4.16
C VAL A 849 39.62 16.50 2.77
N THR A 850 38.86 15.50 2.35
CA THR A 850 38.93 14.94 1.00
C THR A 850 37.56 15.04 0.33
N ALA A 851 37.49 15.70 -0.83
CA ALA A 851 36.30 15.78 -1.66
C ALA A 851 36.57 15.15 -3.04
N ALA A 852 35.77 14.16 -3.43
CA ALA A 852 35.89 13.46 -4.70
C ALA A 852 34.57 13.52 -5.48
N ALA A 853 34.61 14.02 -6.72
CA ALA A 853 33.47 14.09 -7.63
C ALA A 853 33.76 13.35 -8.93
N THR A 854 32.94 12.36 -9.27
CA THR A 854 33.06 11.60 -10.52
C THR A 854 31.79 11.73 -11.35
N ALA A 855 31.90 12.13 -12.61
CA ALA A 855 30.82 12.23 -13.58
C ALA A 855 31.10 11.38 -14.84
N SER A 856 30.09 10.72 -15.39
CA SER A 856 30.22 9.94 -16.63
C SER A 856 28.98 10.07 -17.51
N GLY A 857 29.13 10.62 -18.71
CA GLY A 857 28.06 10.86 -19.68
C GLY A 857 27.58 9.61 -20.40
N GLY A 858 26.35 9.66 -20.94
CA GLY A 858 25.70 8.56 -21.63
C GLY A 858 26.18 8.33 -23.07
N TYR A 859 26.12 7.09 -23.54
CA TYR A 859 26.47 6.72 -24.93
C TYR A 859 25.44 7.25 -25.94
N GLY A 860 25.87 7.45 -27.20
CA GLY A 860 24.98 7.70 -28.34
C GLY A 860 24.18 6.45 -28.78
N GLY A 861 23.13 6.65 -29.59
CA GLY A 861 22.16 5.61 -29.96
C GLY A 861 22.47 4.78 -31.21
N TRP A 862 21.68 3.72 -31.41
CA TRP A 862 22.03 2.58 -32.29
C TRP A 862 21.45 2.57 -33.73
N TYR A 863 20.69 3.59 -34.18
CA TYR A 863 20.02 3.51 -35.49
C TYR A 863 20.03 4.82 -36.32
N GLU A 864 20.51 4.68 -37.57
CA GLU A 864 20.33 5.54 -38.76
C GLU A 864 20.74 7.02 -38.71
N HIS A 865 20.96 7.63 -37.54
CA HIS A 865 21.39 9.03 -37.43
C HIS A 865 22.56 9.16 -36.45
N ALA A 866 23.55 10.00 -36.79
CA ALA A 866 24.70 10.29 -35.95
C ALA A 866 24.26 10.88 -34.59
N ALA A 867 24.54 10.17 -33.51
CA ALA A 867 24.15 10.54 -32.14
C ALA A 867 25.38 10.88 -31.28
N ARG A 868 25.48 12.15 -30.86
CA ARG A 868 26.57 12.65 -30.01
C ARG A 868 26.48 12.03 -28.61
N GLY A 869 27.63 11.68 -28.02
CA GLY A 869 27.71 11.27 -26.62
C GLY A 869 27.23 12.37 -25.64
N GLY A 870 26.78 11.99 -24.45
CA GLY A 870 26.29 12.92 -23.43
C GLY A 870 27.40 13.62 -22.65
N ASP A 871 27.14 14.85 -22.21
CA ASP A 871 28.13 15.66 -21.50
C ASP A 871 28.30 15.24 -20.03
N ALA A 872 29.51 15.41 -19.47
CA ALA A 872 29.83 15.11 -18.07
C ALA A 872 30.47 16.31 -17.37
N VAL A 873 29.98 16.68 -16.19
CA VAL A 873 30.52 17.77 -15.36
C VAL A 873 30.81 17.25 -13.95
N ALA A 874 32.05 17.36 -13.48
CA ALA A 874 32.46 17.00 -12.12
C ALA A 874 33.11 18.19 -11.41
N THR A 875 32.64 18.48 -10.19
CA THR A 875 33.14 19.61 -9.38
C THR A 875 33.43 19.14 -7.96
N ALA A 876 34.68 19.26 -7.51
CA ALA A 876 35.13 18.89 -6.19
C ALA A 876 35.75 20.10 -5.45
N SER A 877 35.29 20.39 -4.23
CA SER A 877 35.80 21.47 -3.39
C SER A 877 36.14 20.96 -2.00
N ALA A 878 37.37 21.20 -1.54
CA ALA A 878 37.85 20.83 -0.20
C ALA A 878 38.42 22.06 0.52
N THR A 879 38.01 22.32 1.76
CA THR A 879 38.58 23.43 2.57
C THR A 879 38.89 22.97 3.99
N SER A 880 40.10 23.22 4.48
CA SER A 880 40.53 22.86 5.83
C SER A 880 41.55 23.85 6.43
N ARG A 881 41.77 23.77 7.76
CA ARG A 881 42.98 24.33 8.40
C ARG A 881 44.12 23.31 8.49
N GLY A 882 43.83 22.03 8.25
CA GLY A 882 44.79 20.94 8.02
C GLY A 882 44.89 20.60 6.54
N ALA A 883 45.22 19.35 6.20
CA ALA A 883 45.33 18.91 4.81
C ALA A 883 43.98 19.01 4.05
N ALA A 884 44.03 19.39 2.76
CA ALA A 884 42.85 19.48 1.89
C ALA A 884 43.13 18.83 0.52
N THR A 885 42.29 17.89 0.11
CA THR A 885 42.40 17.12 -1.15
C THR A 885 41.11 17.25 -1.95
N ALA A 886 41.18 17.72 -3.19
CA ALA A 886 40.05 17.78 -4.11
C ALA A 886 40.34 16.95 -5.37
N LEU A 887 39.43 16.05 -5.76
CA LEU A 887 39.55 15.20 -6.94
C LEU A 887 38.27 15.30 -7.79
N ALA A 888 38.38 15.80 -9.01
CA ALA A 888 37.27 15.85 -9.98
C ALA A 888 37.61 15.01 -11.22
N SER A 889 36.73 14.10 -11.63
CA SER A 889 36.90 13.28 -12.84
C SER A 889 35.62 13.28 -13.68
N ALA A 890 35.67 13.80 -14.90
CA ALA A 890 34.52 13.96 -15.79
C ALA A 890 34.77 13.30 -17.15
N ARG A 891 34.01 12.26 -17.48
CA ARG A 891 34.16 11.50 -18.73
C ARG A 891 32.93 11.66 -19.61
N GLY A 892 33.06 12.40 -20.70
CA GLY A 892 32.05 12.54 -21.74
C GLY A 892 31.66 11.19 -22.35
N GLY A 893 30.41 11.10 -22.81
CA GLY A 893 29.84 9.88 -23.36
C GLY A 893 30.54 9.39 -24.63
N ILE A 894 30.69 8.07 -24.75
CA ILE A 894 31.32 7.42 -25.90
C ILE A 894 30.35 7.39 -27.09
N LYS A 895 30.89 7.64 -28.29
CA LYS A 895 30.17 7.67 -29.57
C LYS A 895 29.84 6.26 -30.11
N LEU A 896 28.84 6.17 -30.97
CA LEU A 896 28.64 5.05 -31.90
C LEU A 896 28.44 5.61 -33.32
N GLY A 897 29.16 5.05 -34.30
CA GLY A 897 29.23 5.58 -35.67
C GLY A 897 29.98 6.91 -35.78
N ASP A 898 29.75 7.64 -36.87
CA ASP A 898 30.45 8.89 -37.28
C ASP A 898 30.15 10.11 -36.38
N ALA A 899 29.43 9.93 -35.28
CA ALA A 899 28.99 11.01 -34.40
C ALA A 899 30.10 11.45 -33.42
N PRO A 900 30.09 12.71 -32.93
CA PRO A 900 31.08 13.17 -31.96
C PRO A 900 30.88 12.56 -30.55
N ALA A 901 31.94 12.49 -29.74
CA ALA A 901 31.81 12.17 -28.31
C ALA A 901 31.13 13.32 -27.53
N GLY A 902 30.69 13.04 -26.30
CA GLY A 902 30.25 14.07 -25.35
C GLY A 902 31.43 14.86 -24.79
N ASN A 903 31.20 16.03 -24.21
CA ASN A 903 32.27 16.81 -23.58
C ASN A 903 32.46 16.41 -22.11
N GLY A 904 33.69 16.54 -21.62
CA GLY A 904 34.02 16.39 -20.19
C GLY A 904 34.51 17.70 -19.60
N GLN A 905 33.98 18.08 -18.44
CA GLN A 905 34.43 19.25 -17.69
C GLN A 905 34.71 18.87 -16.23
N ALA A 906 35.95 19.01 -15.78
CA ALA A 906 36.35 18.71 -14.41
C ALA A 906 36.90 19.95 -13.70
N THR A 907 36.48 20.19 -12.46
CA THR A 907 36.97 21.30 -11.64
C THR A 907 37.25 20.84 -10.22
N ALA A 908 38.52 20.89 -9.81
CA ALA A 908 38.95 20.58 -8.45
C ALA A 908 39.46 21.85 -7.76
N THR A 909 39.07 22.08 -6.52
CA THR A 909 39.52 23.22 -5.72
C THR A 909 39.84 22.77 -4.29
N SER A 910 41.08 22.88 -3.85
CA SER A 910 41.48 22.66 -2.46
C SER A 910 42.06 23.92 -1.83
N ILE A 911 41.74 24.14 -0.56
CA ILE A 911 42.20 25.27 0.24
C ILE A 911 42.61 24.76 1.62
N SER A 912 43.87 24.98 2.00
CA SER A 912 44.45 24.65 3.29
C SER A 912 45.12 25.87 3.91
N THR A 913 44.75 26.25 5.14
CA THR A 913 45.41 27.36 5.85
C THR A 913 46.56 26.93 6.77
N GLY A 914 47.02 25.68 6.70
CA GLY A 914 47.97 25.14 7.70
C GLY A 914 48.52 23.73 7.44
N GLY A 915 48.25 23.15 6.27
CA GLY A 915 48.77 21.86 5.83
C GLY A 915 48.94 21.81 4.31
N PRO A 916 49.14 20.61 3.73
CA PRO A 916 49.23 20.47 2.29
C PRO A 916 47.86 20.60 1.60
N SER A 917 47.83 21.26 0.45
CA SER A 917 46.65 21.36 -0.42
C SER A 917 46.91 20.64 -1.74
N THR A 918 46.07 19.68 -2.10
CA THR A 918 46.16 18.93 -3.36
C THR A 918 44.88 19.03 -4.17
N ALA A 919 44.99 19.28 -5.47
CA ALA A 919 43.84 19.36 -6.37
C ALA A 919 44.13 18.61 -7.66
N THR A 920 43.27 17.67 -8.03
CA THR A 920 43.42 16.85 -9.23
C THR A 920 42.14 16.94 -10.06
N ALA A 921 42.23 17.42 -11.30
CA ALA A 921 41.11 17.48 -12.24
C ALA A 921 41.40 16.66 -13.50
N GLU A 922 40.52 15.74 -13.85
CA GLU A 922 40.63 14.88 -15.03
C GLU A 922 39.37 15.00 -15.92
N ALA A 923 39.52 15.44 -17.17
CA ALA A 923 38.44 15.49 -18.13
C ALA A 923 38.70 14.58 -19.34
N SER A 924 37.66 13.99 -19.92
CA SER A 924 37.74 13.38 -21.25
C SER A 924 36.47 13.57 -22.08
N GLY A 925 36.58 13.62 -23.41
CA GLY A 925 35.44 13.85 -24.30
C GLY A 925 35.81 14.07 -25.77
N LEU A 926 34.94 14.74 -26.53
CA LEU A 926 35.30 15.38 -27.81
C LEU A 926 36.10 16.66 -27.55
N ARG A 927 35.61 17.43 -26.58
CA ARG A 927 36.33 18.49 -25.89
C ARG A 927 36.39 18.12 -24.41
N ALA A 928 37.56 18.28 -23.82
CA ALA A 928 37.85 18.00 -22.43
C ALA A 928 38.50 19.24 -21.80
N ASP A 929 37.88 19.78 -20.75
CA ASP A 929 38.40 20.94 -20.01
C ASP A 929 38.57 20.55 -18.52
N ALA A 930 39.80 20.62 -18.00
CA ALA A 930 40.09 20.29 -16.61
C ALA A 930 40.86 21.43 -15.91
N LEU A 931 40.34 21.88 -14.76
CA LEU A 931 40.86 22.97 -13.95
C LEU A 931 41.10 22.50 -12.51
N ALA A 932 42.32 22.60 -12.02
CA ALA A 932 42.69 22.26 -10.64
C ALA A 932 43.30 23.49 -9.93
N ARG A 933 42.70 23.91 -8.82
CA ARG A 933 43.21 24.98 -7.96
C ARG A 933 43.54 24.43 -6.58
N ALA A 934 44.76 24.66 -6.09
CA ALA A 934 45.18 24.31 -4.73
C ALA A 934 45.82 25.52 -4.05
N GLU A 935 45.41 25.82 -2.82
CA GLU A 935 45.87 26.98 -2.05
C GLU A 935 46.33 26.52 -0.67
N GLY A 936 47.59 26.78 -0.30
CA GLY A 936 48.15 26.32 0.97
C GLY A 936 49.67 26.40 1.07
N ALA A 937 50.22 25.95 2.20
CA ALA A 937 51.66 26.09 2.49
C ALA A 937 52.55 25.11 1.70
N SER A 938 51.99 23.99 1.26
CA SER A 938 52.65 22.98 0.44
C SER A 938 51.60 22.19 -0.36
N GLY A 939 52.03 21.32 -1.29
CA GLY A 939 51.15 20.41 -2.04
C GLY A 939 51.29 20.53 -3.55
N SER A 940 50.25 20.17 -4.29
CA SER A 940 50.28 20.09 -5.76
C SER A 940 48.91 20.26 -6.40
N ALA A 941 48.84 21.06 -7.48
CA ALA A 941 47.70 21.11 -8.38
C ALA A 941 48.05 20.36 -9.69
N THR A 942 47.14 19.51 -10.16
CA THR A 942 47.31 18.66 -11.35
C THR A 942 46.03 18.69 -12.18
N ALA A 943 46.14 19.01 -13.46
CA ALA A 943 45.02 18.88 -14.40
C ALA A 943 45.41 18.00 -15.60
N ARG A 944 44.45 17.23 -16.12
CA ARG A 944 44.61 16.39 -17.31
C ARG A 944 43.33 16.40 -18.14
N SER A 945 43.45 16.63 -19.44
CA SER A 945 42.33 16.65 -20.38
C SER A 945 42.62 15.75 -21.59
N THR A 946 41.72 14.83 -21.92
CA THR A 946 41.88 13.88 -23.04
C THR A 946 40.73 14.00 -24.04
N ALA A 947 41.01 14.48 -25.25
CA ALA A 947 40.07 14.50 -26.36
C ALA A 947 40.26 13.28 -27.28
N ASN A 948 39.16 12.64 -27.68
CA ASN A 948 39.18 11.41 -28.48
C ASN A 948 38.33 11.54 -29.75
N TRP A 949 38.89 11.13 -30.90
CA TRP A 949 38.20 11.16 -32.19
C TRP A 949 38.44 9.88 -33.00
N ASP A 950 37.34 9.16 -33.25
CA ASP A 950 37.19 8.01 -34.14
C ASP A 950 38.27 6.92 -34.16
N TYR A 951 38.80 6.55 -32.99
CA TYR A 951 39.91 5.59 -32.83
C TYR A 951 41.23 5.98 -33.53
N LEU A 952 41.23 7.03 -34.37
CA LEU A 952 42.29 7.42 -35.29
C LEU A 952 43.14 8.57 -34.76
N MET A 953 42.59 9.44 -33.89
CA MET A 953 43.32 10.52 -33.23
C MET A 953 42.86 10.74 -31.79
N ASN A 954 43.81 10.77 -30.85
CA ASN A 954 43.58 11.19 -29.46
C ASN A 954 44.59 12.28 -29.08
N VAL A 955 44.14 13.28 -28.32
CA VAL A 955 44.99 14.34 -27.74
C VAL A 955 44.87 14.28 -26.24
N THR A 956 45.99 14.30 -25.52
CA THR A 956 45.98 14.48 -24.06
C THR A 956 46.89 15.60 -23.62
N THR A 957 46.34 16.61 -22.96
CA THR A 957 47.09 17.63 -22.25
C THR A 957 47.17 17.30 -20.77
N ALA A 958 48.33 17.52 -20.15
CA ALA A 958 48.49 17.47 -18.71
C ALA A 958 49.30 18.69 -18.23
N ALA A 959 49.05 19.10 -17.01
CA ALA A 959 49.84 20.12 -16.34
C ALA A 959 49.89 19.84 -14.83
N THR A 960 51.00 20.20 -14.18
CA THR A 960 51.23 20.10 -12.74
C THR A 960 51.91 21.37 -12.23
N ALA A 961 51.61 21.75 -11.00
CA ALA A 961 52.24 22.86 -10.29
C ALA A 961 52.43 22.53 -8.82
N GLN A 962 53.59 22.86 -8.27
CA GLN A 962 53.83 22.82 -6.83
C GLN A 962 53.12 23.99 -6.12
N VAL A 963 52.52 23.72 -4.96
CA VAL A 963 51.77 24.72 -4.17
C VAL A 963 52.68 25.33 -3.10
N ALA A 964 52.81 26.65 -3.06
CA ALA A 964 53.50 27.40 -2.01
C ALA A 964 52.88 28.80 -1.84
N GLY A 965 51.66 28.85 -1.32
CA GLY A 965 50.76 30.01 -1.38
C GLY A 965 49.50 29.61 -2.14
N GLY A 966 49.55 29.63 -3.47
CA GLY A 966 48.49 29.09 -4.32
C GLY A 966 48.98 28.71 -5.71
N ALA A 967 48.34 27.71 -6.30
CA ALA A 967 48.58 27.26 -7.68
C ALA A 967 47.26 26.87 -8.35
N THR A 968 47.04 27.36 -9.56
CA THR A 968 45.90 27.10 -10.44
C THR A 968 46.44 26.51 -11.73
N VAL A 969 45.92 25.38 -12.15
CA VAL A 969 46.43 24.58 -13.26
C VAL A 969 45.28 24.25 -14.18
N ALA A 970 45.43 24.58 -15.47
CA ALA A 970 44.38 24.41 -16.46
C ALA A 970 44.87 23.54 -17.62
N THR A 971 44.00 22.65 -18.10
CA THR A 971 44.23 21.90 -19.32
C THR A 971 42.98 21.90 -20.17
N SER A 972 43.18 21.89 -21.48
CA SER A 972 42.12 21.75 -22.47
C SER A 972 42.62 20.89 -23.61
N ALA A 973 41.81 19.93 -24.03
CA ALA A 973 42.04 19.12 -25.22
C ALA A 973 40.78 19.15 -26.08
N GLU A 974 40.95 19.35 -27.39
CA GLU A 974 39.85 19.36 -28.36
C GLU A 974 40.25 18.63 -29.65
N VAL A 975 39.28 18.06 -30.37
CA VAL A 975 39.47 17.67 -31.78
C VAL A 975 38.45 18.40 -32.64
N GLY A 976 38.93 19.24 -33.55
CA GLY A 976 38.10 20.22 -34.26
C GLY A 976 38.82 20.86 -35.45
N THR A 977 38.29 21.98 -35.95
CA THR A 977 38.76 22.65 -37.19
C THR A 977 39.42 24.01 -36.97
N ALA A 978 39.50 24.50 -35.73
CA ALA A 978 40.08 25.80 -35.39
C ALA A 978 41.34 25.65 -34.54
N ILE A 979 42.30 26.57 -34.73
CA ILE A 979 43.44 26.74 -33.82
C ILE A 979 42.95 27.63 -32.67
N PRO A 980 43.14 27.26 -31.38
CA PRO A 980 42.76 28.10 -30.25
C PRO A 980 43.43 29.48 -30.31
N THR A 981 42.83 30.50 -29.70
CA THR A 981 43.53 31.77 -29.46
C THR A 981 44.55 31.58 -28.33
N LEU A 982 45.83 31.69 -28.69
CA LEU A 982 46.98 31.17 -27.94
C LEU A 982 47.46 32.14 -26.85
N ALA A 983 46.71 32.27 -25.74
CA ALA A 983 47.14 33.04 -24.57
C ALA A 983 46.87 32.26 -23.27
N VAL A 984 47.89 32.10 -22.44
CA VAL A 984 47.72 31.57 -21.06
C VAL A 984 47.08 32.66 -20.20
N PRO A 985 45.95 32.40 -19.51
CA PRO A 985 45.37 33.38 -18.60
C PRO A 985 46.33 33.73 -17.46
N SER A 986 46.44 35.02 -17.12
CA SER A 986 47.41 35.53 -16.12
C SER A 986 47.17 35.02 -14.69
N ASP A 987 46.03 34.37 -14.44
CA ASP A 987 45.63 33.74 -13.19
C ASP A 987 45.94 32.23 -13.12
N VAL A 988 46.52 31.64 -14.18
CA VAL A 988 46.87 30.21 -14.27
C VAL A 988 48.39 30.01 -14.24
N GLN A 989 48.85 29.20 -13.27
CA GLN A 989 50.26 28.93 -12.98
C GLN A 989 50.89 27.85 -13.87
N ALA A 990 50.11 26.91 -14.40
CA ALA A 990 50.55 25.97 -15.41
C ALA A 990 49.39 25.65 -16.35
N ALA A 991 49.63 25.78 -17.66
CA ALA A 991 48.63 25.59 -18.69
C ALA A 991 49.14 24.69 -19.81
N SER A 992 48.30 23.74 -20.25
CA SER A 992 48.52 22.97 -21.47
C SER A 992 47.22 22.87 -22.26
N TYR A 993 47.19 23.54 -23.42
CA TYR A 993 46.04 23.60 -24.31
C TYR A 993 46.43 23.04 -25.67
N ALA A 994 45.70 22.04 -26.18
CA ALA A 994 46.03 21.42 -27.46
C ALA A 994 44.79 21.00 -28.26
N THR A 995 44.90 21.08 -29.58
CA THR A 995 43.85 20.69 -30.52
C THR A 995 44.42 19.82 -31.64
N ALA A 996 43.78 18.70 -31.94
CA ALA A 996 44.05 17.93 -33.15
C ALA A 996 43.15 18.39 -34.30
N LEU A 997 43.71 18.40 -35.52
CA LEU A 997 43.13 19.00 -36.72
C LEU A 997 43.01 17.95 -37.85
N PRO A 998 42.16 16.90 -37.71
CA PRO A 998 42.00 15.86 -38.72
C PRO A 998 41.50 16.45 -40.06
N GLY A 999 42.40 16.58 -41.03
CA GLY A 999 42.09 17.12 -42.37
C GLY A 999 42.02 18.64 -42.47
N GLY A 1000 42.62 19.38 -41.52
CA GLY A 1000 42.62 20.84 -41.53
C GLY A 1000 43.27 21.47 -42.77
N THR A 1001 42.73 22.59 -43.24
CA THR A 1001 43.29 23.39 -44.35
C THR A 1001 44.47 24.27 -43.93
N ALA A 1002 44.74 24.38 -42.63
CA ALA A 1002 45.87 25.13 -42.09
C ALA A 1002 47.19 24.39 -42.41
N MET A 1003 48.14 25.13 -42.99
CA MET A 1003 49.43 24.61 -43.41
C MET A 1003 50.55 25.24 -42.57
N LEU A 1004 51.51 24.42 -42.14
CA LEU A 1004 52.80 24.87 -41.62
C LEU A 1004 53.87 24.49 -42.64
N ALA A 1005 54.67 25.47 -43.10
CA ALA A 1005 55.69 25.27 -44.14
C ALA A 1005 55.20 24.52 -45.40
N GLY A 1006 53.93 24.73 -45.79
CA GLY A 1006 53.29 24.06 -46.93
C GLY A 1006 52.82 22.62 -46.70
N ALA A 1007 52.91 22.11 -45.47
CA ALA A 1007 52.43 20.80 -45.06
C ALA A 1007 51.21 20.90 -44.11
N PRO A 1008 50.25 19.95 -44.18
CA PRO A 1008 49.07 19.97 -43.31
C PRO A 1008 49.43 19.78 -41.83
N LEU A 1009 48.76 20.56 -40.98
CA LEU A 1009 48.82 20.39 -39.52
C LEU A 1009 48.15 19.08 -39.07
N LEU A 1010 48.78 18.40 -38.11
CA LEU A 1010 48.18 17.34 -37.30
C LEU A 1010 47.52 17.90 -36.04
N GLY A 1011 48.13 18.93 -35.46
CA GLY A 1011 47.64 19.59 -34.25
C GLY A 1011 48.48 20.81 -33.88
N ALA A 1012 47.95 21.61 -32.96
CA ALA A 1012 48.61 22.80 -32.42
C ALA A 1012 48.26 22.99 -30.94
N GLY A 1013 49.02 23.82 -30.23
CA GLY A 1013 48.75 24.11 -28.83
C GLY A 1013 49.63 25.20 -28.21
N THR A 1014 49.35 25.48 -26.94
CA THR A 1014 50.12 26.34 -26.05
C THR A 1014 50.50 25.54 -24.81
N GLN A 1015 51.74 25.68 -24.38
CA GLN A 1015 52.20 25.21 -23.08
C GLN A 1015 52.86 26.38 -22.34
N GLY A 1016 52.70 26.47 -21.03
CA GLY A 1016 53.36 27.52 -20.25
C GLY A 1016 53.17 27.40 -18.75
N ALA A 1017 54.05 28.05 -18.00
CA ALA A 1017 54.01 28.13 -16.55
C ALA A 1017 54.41 29.53 -16.05
N SER A 1018 53.88 29.91 -14.88
CA SER A 1018 54.19 31.18 -14.21
C SER A 1018 54.32 30.98 -12.70
N TYR A 1019 55.37 31.56 -12.13
CA TYR A 1019 55.67 31.51 -10.70
C TYR A 1019 54.63 32.23 -9.84
N SER A 1020 54.11 31.56 -8.81
CA SER A 1020 53.32 32.22 -7.76
C SER A 1020 53.51 31.59 -6.38
N GLY A 1021 54.58 31.97 -5.71
CA GLY A 1021 54.82 31.54 -4.33
C GLY A 1021 56.10 32.08 -3.73
N THR A 1022 56.72 31.27 -2.88
CA THR A 1022 58.00 31.58 -2.23
C THR A 1022 58.91 30.36 -2.23
N GLY A 1023 60.18 30.54 -2.60
CA GLY A 1023 61.17 29.46 -2.73
C GLY A 1023 61.33 28.96 -4.17
N VAL A 1024 62.01 27.83 -4.34
CA VAL A 1024 62.13 27.15 -5.64
C VAL A 1024 60.91 26.28 -5.87
N LEU A 1025 60.28 26.39 -7.04
CA LEU A 1025 59.05 25.68 -7.40
C LEU A 1025 59.17 25.01 -8.76
N GLU A 1026 58.67 23.78 -8.83
CA GLU A 1026 58.61 22.96 -10.03
C GLU A 1026 57.21 22.95 -10.65
N TYR A 1027 57.17 22.98 -11.98
CA TYR A 1027 55.96 22.91 -12.80
C TYR A 1027 56.24 21.99 -14.00
N GLU A 1028 55.24 21.24 -14.46
CA GLU A 1028 55.36 20.45 -15.69
C GLU A 1028 54.12 20.68 -16.55
N THR A 1029 54.31 20.82 -17.86
CA THR A 1029 53.23 20.79 -18.84
C THR A 1029 53.55 19.73 -19.89
N SER A 1030 52.54 19.06 -20.43
CA SER A 1030 52.71 18.16 -21.55
C SER A 1030 51.49 18.11 -22.46
N ALA A 1031 51.72 17.71 -23.70
CA ALA A 1031 50.69 17.38 -24.69
C ALA A 1031 51.12 16.15 -25.49
N SER A 1032 50.30 15.10 -25.46
CA SER A 1032 50.44 13.93 -26.32
C SER A 1032 49.44 13.93 -27.47
N PHE A 1033 49.89 13.48 -28.63
CA PHE A 1033 49.12 13.32 -29.85
C PHE A 1033 49.31 11.89 -30.36
N SER A 1034 48.29 11.06 -30.22
CA SER A 1034 48.27 9.72 -30.81
C SER A 1034 47.65 9.82 -32.21
N VAL A 1035 48.44 9.58 -33.26
CA VAL A 1035 48.05 9.81 -34.66
C VAL A 1035 48.40 8.59 -35.52
N TYR A 1036 47.51 8.22 -36.43
CA TYR A 1036 47.75 7.16 -37.42
C TYR A 1036 48.56 7.65 -38.63
N ALA A 1037 49.74 7.10 -38.85
CA ALA A 1037 50.54 7.32 -40.05
C ALA A 1037 50.16 6.30 -41.16
N GLY A 1038 49.34 6.75 -42.11
CA GLY A 1038 48.90 5.96 -43.28
C GLY A 1038 49.93 5.81 -44.41
N GLY A 1039 51.20 6.04 -44.12
CA GLY A 1039 52.30 6.02 -45.09
C GLY A 1039 53.59 6.51 -44.45
N ASP A 1040 54.70 6.36 -45.17
CA ASP A 1040 55.98 6.98 -44.82
C ASP A 1040 55.85 8.52 -44.90
N ARG A 1041 56.00 9.21 -43.77
CA ARG A 1041 55.88 10.68 -43.64
C ARG A 1041 57.01 11.26 -42.80
N TYR A 1042 57.38 12.53 -43.02
CA TYR A 1042 58.25 13.25 -42.09
C TYR A 1042 57.42 14.08 -41.11
N LEU A 1043 57.74 14.01 -39.82
CA LEU A 1043 57.15 14.87 -38.78
C LEU A 1043 57.98 16.15 -38.63
N THR A 1044 57.29 17.30 -38.52
CA THR A 1044 57.90 18.60 -38.25
C THR A 1044 57.20 19.27 -37.07
N LEU A 1045 57.98 19.80 -36.13
CA LEU A 1045 57.52 20.67 -35.04
C LEU A 1045 57.84 22.12 -35.40
N GLY A 1046 56.82 22.97 -35.49
CA GLY A 1046 56.97 24.42 -35.52
C GLY A 1046 56.76 25.00 -34.12
N LEU A 1047 57.61 25.96 -33.76
CA LEU A 1047 57.45 26.83 -32.60
C LEU A 1047 57.01 28.19 -33.15
N LEU A 1048 55.84 28.65 -32.73
CA LEU A 1048 55.11 29.77 -33.33
C LEU A 1048 55.29 31.09 -32.54
N GLY A 1049 56.35 31.17 -31.73
CA GLY A 1049 56.60 32.26 -30.78
C GLY A 1049 56.38 31.86 -29.31
N ALA A 1050 57.00 32.64 -28.42
CA ALA A 1050 56.90 32.49 -26.97
C ALA A 1050 56.81 33.85 -26.25
N ASP A 1051 56.07 33.86 -25.14
CA ASP A 1051 55.92 34.99 -24.22
C ASP A 1051 56.68 34.69 -22.93
N GLY A 1052 57.72 35.49 -22.65
CA GLY A 1052 58.53 35.42 -21.44
C GLY A 1052 58.37 36.65 -20.56
N SER A 1053 58.45 36.49 -19.24
CA SER A 1053 58.45 37.60 -18.28
C SER A 1053 59.26 37.29 -17.02
N GLY A 1054 59.81 38.34 -16.38
CA GLY A 1054 60.60 38.23 -15.14
C GLY A 1054 62.00 37.66 -15.34
N THR A 1055 62.68 37.35 -14.24
CA THR A 1055 64.08 36.84 -14.25
C THR A 1055 64.30 35.62 -13.35
N GLY A 1056 63.23 35.04 -12.83
CA GLY A 1056 63.27 33.93 -11.86
C GLY A 1056 63.32 32.52 -12.44
N LEU A 1057 63.33 32.34 -13.77
CA LEU A 1057 63.50 31.02 -14.41
C LEU A 1057 64.94 30.54 -14.20
N THR A 1058 65.10 29.33 -13.66
CA THR A 1058 66.44 28.71 -13.47
C THR A 1058 66.68 27.51 -14.40
N GLN A 1059 65.61 26.82 -14.82
CA GLN A 1059 65.69 25.69 -15.73
C GLN A 1059 64.38 25.53 -16.51
N LEU A 1060 64.47 25.27 -17.81
CA LEU A 1060 63.37 24.80 -18.66
C LEU A 1060 63.86 23.58 -19.45
N ASP A 1061 63.26 22.42 -19.22
CA ASP A 1061 63.53 21.18 -19.95
C ASP A 1061 62.44 20.92 -20.99
N LEU A 1062 62.78 21.02 -22.28
CA LEU A 1062 61.89 20.62 -23.37
C LEU A 1062 62.26 19.21 -23.85
N THR A 1063 61.31 18.28 -23.80
CA THR A 1063 61.50 16.91 -24.31
C THR A 1063 60.38 16.53 -25.28
N LEU A 1064 60.76 15.83 -26.35
CA LEU A 1064 59.86 15.25 -27.33
C LEU A 1064 60.17 13.78 -27.52
N THR A 1065 59.16 12.92 -27.34
CA THR A 1065 59.28 11.48 -27.52
C THR A 1065 58.27 10.94 -28.53
N ILE A 1066 58.62 9.85 -29.22
CA ILE A 1066 57.69 9.05 -30.02
C ILE A 1066 57.75 7.59 -29.57
N LYS A 1067 56.60 7.00 -29.21
CA LYS A 1067 56.50 5.64 -28.63
C LYS A 1067 57.43 5.44 -27.41
N GLY A 1068 57.74 6.51 -26.67
CA GLY A 1068 58.67 6.51 -25.53
C GLY A 1068 60.16 6.68 -25.90
N ASN A 1069 60.54 6.73 -27.17
CA ASN A 1069 61.90 7.05 -27.60
C ASN A 1069 62.08 8.57 -27.71
N THR A 1070 63.08 9.14 -27.03
CA THR A 1070 63.42 10.56 -27.12
C THR A 1070 64.01 10.91 -28.48
N LEU A 1071 63.35 11.81 -29.21
CA LEU A 1071 63.85 12.37 -30.47
C LEU A 1071 64.53 13.73 -30.28
N PHE A 1072 64.07 14.49 -29.29
CA PHE A 1072 64.64 15.79 -28.93
C PHE A 1072 64.56 15.96 -27.41
N ALA A 1073 65.63 16.45 -26.82
CA ALA A 1073 65.70 16.88 -25.43
C ALA A 1073 66.66 18.06 -25.33
N HIS A 1074 66.24 19.14 -24.66
CA HIS A 1074 67.05 20.34 -24.49
C HIS A 1074 66.74 21.02 -23.17
N THR A 1075 67.78 21.51 -22.51
CA THR A 1075 67.70 22.19 -21.21
C THR A 1075 68.19 23.62 -21.37
N PHE A 1076 67.29 24.58 -21.16
CA PHE A 1076 67.60 26.01 -21.09
C PHE A 1076 67.83 26.41 -19.64
N THR A 1077 68.82 27.25 -19.37
CA THR A 1077 69.16 27.73 -18.02
C THR A 1077 68.92 29.25 -17.85
N SER A 1078 68.41 29.92 -18.87
CA SER A 1078 68.00 31.32 -18.84
C SER A 1078 66.71 31.56 -19.64
N LEU A 1079 66.04 32.68 -19.36
CA LEU A 1079 64.84 33.09 -20.10
C LEU A 1079 65.17 33.55 -21.52
N ASP A 1080 66.29 34.26 -21.72
CA ASP A 1080 66.69 34.82 -23.02
C ASP A 1080 67.05 33.71 -24.02
N ASP A 1081 67.73 32.66 -23.56
CA ASP A 1081 68.06 31.48 -24.39
C ASP A 1081 66.78 30.75 -24.83
N ALA A 1082 65.80 30.62 -23.92
CA ALA A 1082 64.50 30.03 -24.25
C ALA A 1082 63.72 30.93 -25.23
N MET A 1083 63.58 32.23 -24.94
CA MET A 1083 62.88 33.16 -25.85
C MET A 1083 63.47 33.15 -27.27
N THR A 1084 64.80 33.06 -27.39
CA THR A 1084 65.48 32.96 -28.70
C THR A 1084 65.22 31.63 -29.40
N PHE A 1085 65.12 30.51 -28.68
CA PHE A 1085 64.89 29.20 -29.27
C PHE A 1085 63.45 28.97 -29.76
N PHE A 1086 62.47 29.55 -29.07
CA PHE A 1086 61.04 29.38 -29.40
C PHE A 1086 60.51 30.45 -30.38
N ASP A 1087 61.35 31.39 -30.85
CA ASP A 1087 61.02 32.39 -31.86
C ASP A 1087 61.04 31.80 -33.30
N ASP A 1088 59.87 31.71 -33.92
CA ASP A 1088 59.58 31.27 -35.31
C ASP A 1088 60.50 30.17 -35.89
N GLY A 1089 60.61 29.02 -35.19
CA GLY A 1089 61.51 27.93 -35.54
C GLY A 1089 60.81 26.65 -36.01
N THR A 1090 61.28 26.00 -37.08
CA THR A 1090 60.78 24.69 -37.53
C THR A 1090 61.84 23.59 -37.48
N PHE A 1091 61.55 22.49 -36.80
CA PHE A 1091 62.44 21.35 -36.59
C PHE A 1091 61.92 20.09 -37.29
N ALA A 1092 62.74 19.50 -38.16
CA ALA A 1092 62.44 18.20 -38.78
C ALA A 1092 62.82 17.06 -37.82
N LEU A 1093 61.82 16.27 -37.43
CA LEU A 1093 61.93 15.26 -36.37
C LEU A 1093 62.19 13.84 -36.89
N GLY A 1094 62.28 13.68 -38.21
CA GLY A 1094 62.52 12.41 -38.86
C GLY A 1094 61.26 11.72 -39.38
N LYS A 1095 61.44 10.45 -39.76
CA LYS A 1095 60.47 9.64 -40.49
C LYS A 1095 59.55 8.90 -39.52
N LEU A 1096 58.24 9.04 -39.70
CA LEU A 1096 57.22 8.23 -39.03
C LEU A 1096 57.09 6.87 -39.73
N GLU A 1097 57.07 5.80 -38.94
CA GLU A 1097 56.76 4.44 -39.41
C GLU A 1097 55.25 4.28 -39.65
N LEU A 1098 54.87 3.30 -40.45
CA LEU A 1098 53.47 2.88 -40.62
C LEU A 1098 52.82 2.51 -39.28
N GLY A 1099 51.58 2.98 -39.07
CA GLY A 1099 50.77 2.67 -37.88
C GLY A 1099 50.60 3.84 -36.92
N TYR A 1100 50.16 3.54 -35.68
CA TYR A 1100 49.97 4.56 -34.65
C TYR A 1100 51.30 5.07 -34.07
N GLN A 1101 51.40 6.38 -33.97
CA GLN A 1101 52.54 7.12 -33.40
C GLN A 1101 52.01 7.96 -32.25
N ASP A 1102 52.54 7.77 -31.05
CA ASP A 1102 52.21 8.58 -29.87
C ASP A 1102 53.33 9.59 -29.66
N VAL A 1103 53.07 10.84 -30.03
CA VAL A 1103 54.01 11.97 -30.02
C VAL A 1103 53.77 12.78 -28.75
N VAL A 1104 54.73 12.81 -27.82
CA VAL A 1104 54.59 13.50 -26.53
C VAL A 1104 55.57 14.66 -26.44
N LEU A 1105 55.07 15.88 -26.29
CA LEU A 1105 55.83 17.10 -26.03
C LEU A 1105 55.64 17.50 -24.56
N THR A 1106 56.72 17.46 -23.77
CA THR A 1106 56.73 17.80 -22.34
C THR A 1106 57.70 18.93 -22.07
N ALA A 1107 57.27 19.93 -21.31
CA ALA A 1107 58.07 21.02 -20.80
C ALA A 1107 58.08 21.03 -19.26
N GLY A 1108 59.25 20.88 -18.64
CA GLY A 1108 59.45 21.02 -17.19
C GLY A 1108 60.07 22.38 -16.88
N TYR A 1109 59.59 23.07 -15.83
CA TYR A 1109 60.03 24.40 -15.44
C TYR A 1109 60.45 24.42 -13.97
N THR A 1110 61.61 25.01 -13.70
CA THR A 1110 62.06 25.33 -12.34
C THR A 1110 62.25 26.83 -12.22
N PHE A 1111 61.56 27.43 -11.25
CA PHE A 1111 61.62 28.86 -10.96
C PHE A 1111 62.08 29.10 -9.53
N ALA A 1112 63.02 30.03 -9.32
CA ALA A 1112 63.51 30.48 -8.02
C ALA A 1112 62.98 31.87 -7.61
N GLY A 1113 62.12 32.48 -8.43
CA GLY A 1113 61.50 33.78 -8.16
C GLY A 1113 60.50 34.17 -9.26
N PRO A 1114 59.94 35.39 -9.21
CA PRO A 1114 58.93 35.85 -10.17
C PRO A 1114 59.42 35.81 -11.64
N ALA A 1115 58.82 34.89 -12.40
CA ALA A 1115 58.92 34.79 -13.85
C ALA A 1115 57.78 33.94 -14.40
N GLY A 1116 57.58 33.99 -15.71
CA GLY A 1116 56.72 33.07 -16.43
C GLY A 1116 57.18 32.91 -17.88
N PHE A 1117 56.89 31.75 -18.46
CA PHE A 1117 57.19 31.42 -19.85
C PHE A 1117 56.04 30.61 -20.44
N ALA A 1118 55.55 31.02 -21.59
CA ALA A 1118 54.59 30.26 -22.39
C ALA A 1118 55.05 30.24 -23.85
N PHE A 1119 54.82 29.14 -24.55
CA PHE A 1119 55.18 28.98 -25.95
C PHE A 1119 54.07 28.29 -26.75
N ASN A 1120 54.03 28.63 -28.02
CA ASN A 1120 53.07 28.12 -28.98
C ASN A 1120 53.75 27.14 -29.92
N TYR A 1121 53.09 26.03 -30.22
CA TYR A 1121 53.66 24.98 -31.05
C TYR A 1121 52.63 24.36 -31.99
N ALA A 1122 53.13 23.78 -33.06
CA ALA A 1122 52.34 23.09 -34.08
C ALA A 1122 53.09 21.87 -34.63
N LEU A 1123 52.35 20.79 -34.87
CA LEU A 1123 52.86 19.55 -35.45
C LEU A 1123 52.30 19.41 -36.87
N SER A 1124 53.15 19.10 -37.84
CA SER A 1124 52.76 18.89 -39.25
C SER A 1124 53.44 17.65 -39.83
N VAL A 1125 52.85 17.07 -40.87
CA VAL A 1125 53.45 15.95 -41.62
C VAL A 1125 53.52 16.19 -43.11
N SER A 1126 54.71 15.98 -43.68
CA SER A 1126 54.98 16.05 -45.11
C SER A 1126 55.20 14.65 -45.71
N ALA A 1127 54.98 14.52 -47.02
CA ALA A 1127 55.27 13.28 -47.75
C ALA A 1127 56.77 13.00 -47.76
N VAL A 1128 57.19 11.73 -47.61
CA VAL A 1128 58.57 11.35 -47.92
C VAL A 1128 58.82 11.56 -49.41
N PRO A 1129 59.87 12.31 -49.81
CA PRO A 1129 60.23 12.44 -51.22
C PRO A 1129 60.61 11.08 -51.80
N GLU A 1130 59.89 10.62 -52.83
CA GLU A 1130 60.25 9.40 -53.54
C GLU A 1130 61.61 9.56 -54.24
N PRO A 1131 62.52 8.55 -54.19
CA PRO A 1131 63.71 8.54 -55.03
C PRO A 1131 63.29 8.54 -56.51
N GLY A 1132 63.73 9.57 -57.25
CA GLY A 1132 63.18 9.90 -58.56
C GLY A 1132 63.06 8.72 -59.53
N THR A 1133 61.83 8.32 -59.84
CA THR A 1133 61.45 7.18 -60.69
C THR A 1133 62.13 7.19 -62.06
N TRP A 1134 62.45 8.40 -62.55
CA TRP A 1134 63.21 8.65 -63.77
C TRP A 1134 64.59 7.96 -63.81
N MET A 1135 65.32 7.87 -62.69
CA MET A 1135 66.62 7.21 -62.66
C MET A 1135 66.50 5.68 -62.85
N LEU A 1136 65.50 5.05 -62.23
CA LEU A 1136 65.28 3.61 -62.40
C LEU A 1136 64.77 3.27 -63.81
N LEU A 1137 63.92 4.13 -64.41
CA LEU A 1137 63.48 3.97 -65.79
C LEU A 1137 64.64 4.13 -66.79
N LEU A 1138 65.50 5.13 -66.61
CA LEU A 1138 66.69 5.36 -67.44
C LEU A 1138 67.68 4.19 -67.34
N CYS A 1139 67.93 3.67 -66.13
CA CYS A 1139 68.77 2.48 -65.94
C CYS A 1139 68.17 1.23 -66.61
N GLY A 1140 66.85 1.02 -66.51
CA GLY A 1140 66.16 -0.09 -67.16
C GLY A 1140 66.24 -0.04 -68.70
N LEU A 1141 65.97 1.12 -69.29
CA LEU A 1141 66.08 1.33 -70.74
C LEU A 1141 67.53 1.22 -71.23
N GLY A 1142 68.51 1.74 -70.46
CA GLY A 1142 69.93 1.64 -70.77
C GLY A 1142 70.43 0.18 -70.84
N LEU A 1143 69.97 -0.68 -69.94
CA LEU A 1143 70.31 -2.11 -69.94
C LEU A 1143 69.69 -2.86 -71.14
N ILE A 1144 68.48 -2.49 -71.56
CA ILE A 1144 67.83 -3.08 -72.75
C ILE A 1144 68.57 -2.65 -74.03
N ALA A 1145 68.95 -1.38 -74.15
CA ALA A 1145 69.73 -0.87 -75.27
C ALA A 1145 71.12 -1.54 -75.37
N ALA A 1146 71.81 -1.72 -74.24
CA ALA A 1146 73.09 -2.42 -74.18
C ALA A 1146 72.98 -3.90 -74.62
N ARG A 1147 71.90 -4.59 -74.23
CA ARG A 1147 71.66 -5.99 -74.65
C ARG A 1147 71.36 -6.11 -76.14
N ALA A 1148 70.59 -5.18 -76.70
CA ALA A 1148 70.31 -5.13 -78.14
C ALA A 1148 71.57 -4.84 -78.98
N HIS A 1149 72.52 -4.06 -78.45
CA HIS A 1149 73.76 -3.77 -79.18
C HIS A 1149 74.71 -4.98 -79.23
N ARG A 1150 74.81 -5.79 -78.16
CA ARG A 1150 75.70 -6.97 -78.15
C ARG A 1150 75.26 -8.08 -79.12
N GLN A 1151 73.96 -8.32 -79.28
CA GLN A 1151 73.49 -9.34 -80.23
C GLN A 1151 73.66 -8.94 -81.71
N ARG A 1152 74.05 -7.70 -82.02
CA ARG A 1152 74.52 -7.28 -83.36
C ARG A 1152 76.01 -7.54 -83.60
N GLN A 1153 76.72 -8.16 -82.66
CA GLN A 1153 78.15 -8.52 -82.78
C GLN A 1153 78.42 -10.03 -82.77
N GLU A 1154 77.38 -10.86 -82.81
CA GLU A 1154 77.46 -12.34 -82.85
C GLU A 1154 76.64 -12.94 -84.01
N ALA A 1155 76.55 -12.20 -85.14
CA ALA A 1155 75.95 -12.63 -86.41
C ALA A 1155 76.87 -12.25 -87.58
#